data_AF-A3X341-F1
#
_entry.id   AF-A3X341-F1
#
_cell.length_a   1.000
_cell.length_b   1.000
_cell.length_c   1.000
_cell.angle_alpha   90.00
_cell.angle_beta   90.00
_cell.angle_gamma   90.00
#
_symmetry.space_group_name_H-M   'P 1'
#
loop_
_entity.id
_entity.type
_entity.pdbx_description
1 polymer ?
#
loop_
_entity_poly.entity_id
_entity_poly.type
_entity_poly.pdbx_seq_one_letter_code
_entity_poly.pdbx_strand_id
1 'polypeptide(L)'
;MSDHQQKAIEKAQIALADSLEATKEAELLAKAAEEAAKSAAEAAADFDEKQQAAEVAANTAAEATEVAKEAKDAANDIQNDDTASDAEKAAAVQLQEEAEELEQIATDAAKVAEDAAKDAEKLAEETAEDAEKAEQEAEKAAEKAEEKAEEAEEAAAEAASYGSEDDDQMGGSTSDDYIDAGGGSDTVAGEEGHDIIDGGAGSDVIYGDMGEGFEQGADASPLKLELANMDSVSHDGHLGSAGDYAIFRDIATLEDGSKVWGKLVLVEKTNPDMWVEFGYTEGAEVLLDGDTPGDRATFRLEFFDPATGEPVVLNSTATFNDVDDNSGAGDAEAIIIDGNSFTSYGLSSDSSLTTQTDGNMVTATGSEMNNYTDQDAWFSAEFEDRSSIEFTLQTRDGYSGFTLSGDVIDDPVLTPIEQGSDTVMAGEGDDVVYGQGGNDSLMGEEGDDSLDGGEGDDVMDGGVGADTLMGGAGGDTLSGGEGDDYIDGGEGDDFLSTGIGNDTLVGGEGNDTLHNSAGDDSLVGGVGNDSIVATDGNDTLEGGIGDDTMFGGNDNDSLDGGDGADVLDGGAGSDTLIGGDGGDTISGGDGDDYIEGGLGNDSLTTGLGNDTLIGGEGDDTLRNSAGDDSLVGGVGNDSIVATDGNDTLEGGSGADTMYGGNDNDLLAGGTGDDVMHGEADSDTFLMEDSFGNDTLTGGEAGVDFDTVDFSSLSNGLSVTYTGNEAGTVTDGTDTVTFSEIERLILSGQADVVDGSADGGGLSIDAGAGDDTITMGSGDDSITLGDGYDELVLTTSGGIDTVTDFNISDDDSDGFYNDQLDVSGLIGGTGSGGAVRTQDVSVSDDGFGNALLTFPGGEQLVLQGVAPAQISSHAQLHSAGIPCFTPDVALATKRGAVPAGQIQVGDLLQTADNGFQPVIWVGKRTLAPSELSQKPHLRPYCITPGGILAPERPMLLSPQHRLLVNRKHFDRETPFSESFISAKMLAEIDESSRQVIFPHQEITYVHLMTEHHEVVFAEGIASETFWPGPEAIRGLSGKGMQELFELFPELTKVFGLAGAQGRSQVSQVYGELARRSLKRRDLTPLLAV
;
A
#
# COMPACT_ATOMS: atom_id res chain seq x y z
N MET A 1 0.44 56.37 17.92
CA MET A 1 0.80 57.54 17.08
C MET A 1 2.29 57.55 16.78
N SER A 2 2.66 56.81 15.73
CA SER A 2 4.00 56.81 15.16
C SER A 2 4.34 58.18 14.51
N ASP A 3 5.63 58.46 14.30
CA ASP A 3 6.10 59.65 13.55
C ASP A 3 5.60 59.65 12.09
N HIS A 4 5.17 58.49 11.56
CA HIS A 4 4.61 58.31 10.23
C HIS A 4 3.11 58.65 10.19
N GLN A 5 2.30 58.08 11.08
CA GLN A 5 0.88 58.46 11.27
C GLN A 5 0.71 59.97 11.42
N GLN A 6 1.58 60.60 12.20
CA GLN A 6 1.48 62.03 12.47
C GLN A 6 1.74 62.89 11.22
N LYS A 7 2.58 62.42 10.28
CA LYS A 7 2.82 63.08 8.99
C LYS A 7 1.73 62.80 7.97
N ALA A 8 1.20 61.57 7.92
CA ALA A 8 0.08 61.21 7.05
C ALA A 8 -1.16 62.05 7.41
N ILE A 9 -1.50 62.14 8.70
CA ILE A 9 -2.59 63.01 9.18
C ILE A 9 -2.32 64.49 8.87
N GLU A 10 -1.08 64.97 8.98
CA GLU A 10 -0.74 66.35 8.61
C GLU A 10 -0.91 66.60 7.10
N LYS A 11 -0.54 65.64 6.26
CA LYS A 11 -0.74 65.67 4.80
C LYS A 11 -2.22 65.67 4.44
N ALA A 12 -3.03 64.78 5.03
CA ALA A 12 -4.48 64.72 4.86
C ALA A 12 -5.16 66.03 5.25
N GLN A 13 -4.76 66.62 6.39
CA GLN A 13 -5.29 67.90 6.83
C GLN A 13 -4.97 69.06 5.87
N ILE A 14 -3.80 69.03 5.24
CA ILE A 14 -3.40 70.02 4.23
C ILE A 14 -4.22 69.83 2.95
N ALA A 15 -4.32 68.61 2.44
CA ALA A 15 -5.07 68.30 1.23
C ALA A 15 -6.57 68.65 1.37
N LEU A 16 -7.18 68.29 2.51
CA LEU A 16 -8.57 68.65 2.83
C LEU A 16 -8.77 70.17 2.91
N ALA A 17 -7.79 70.91 3.45
CA ALA A 17 -7.85 72.36 3.52
C ALA A 17 -7.78 73.00 2.11
N ASP A 18 -6.92 72.48 1.25
CA ASP A 18 -6.75 72.93 -0.14
C ASP A 18 -7.99 72.62 -0.99
N SER A 19 -8.59 71.42 -0.82
CA SER A 19 -9.88 71.04 -1.42
C SER A 19 -10.99 72.01 -1.02
N LEU A 20 -11.14 72.24 0.29
CA LEU A 20 -12.16 73.14 0.81
C LEU A 20 -11.99 74.59 0.32
N GLU A 21 -10.76 75.03 0.05
CA GLU A 21 -10.49 76.34 -0.56
C GLU A 21 -10.90 76.37 -2.04
N ALA A 22 -10.58 75.32 -2.80
CA ALA A 22 -10.97 75.18 -4.21
C ALA A 22 -12.50 75.11 -4.39
N THR A 23 -13.22 74.33 -3.57
CA THR A 23 -14.69 74.25 -3.63
C THR A 23 -15.34 75.60 -3.32
N LYS A 24 -14.82 76.36 -2.36
CA LYS A 24 -15.31 77.72 -2.06
C LYS A 24 -15.08 78.69 -3.22
N GLU A 25 -13.94 78.56 -3.91
CA GLU A 25 -13.63 79.34 -5.10
C GLU A 25 -14.62 79.02 -6.24
N ALA A 26 -14.89 77.74 -6.48
CA ALA A 26 -15.89 77.29 -7.46
C ALA A 26 -17.30 77.80 -7.14
N GLU A 27 -17.74 77.72 -5.88
CA GLU A 27 -19.07 78.21 -5.45
C GLU A 27 -19.21 79.74 -5.63
N LEU A 28 -18.13 80.48 -5.41
CA LEU A 28 -18.09 81.93 -5.63
C LEU A 28 -18.17 82.28 -7.12
N LEU A 29 -17.45 81.56 -7.97
CA LEU A 29 -17.45 81.77 -9.43
C LEU A 29 -18.77 81.34 -10.07
N ALA A 30 -19.39 80.26 -9.60
CA ALA A 30 -20.73 79.85 -10.03
C ALA A 30 -21.80 80.90 -9.71
N LYS A 31 -21.76 81.50 -8.52
CA LYS A 31 -22.65 82.63 -8.16
C LYS A 31 -22.38 83.87 -9.02
N ALA A 32 -21.11 84.14 -9.35
CA ALA A 32 -20.76 85.23 -10.24
C ALA A 32 -21.25 84.99 -11.67
N ALA A 33 -21.18 83.75 -12.17
CA ALA A 33 -21.74 83.34 -13.46
C ALA A 33 -23.28 83.45 -13.48
N GLU A 34 -23.97 83.05 -12.41
CA GLU A 34 -25.43 83.23 -12.27
C GLU A 34 -25.83 84.72 -12.31
N GLU A 35 -25.10 85.58 -11.59
CA GLU A 35 -25.31 87.03 -11.62
C GLU A 35 -25.01 87.64 -13.00
N ALA A 36 -23.96 87.17 -13.68
CA ALA A 36 -23.60 87.60 -15.04
C ALA A 36 -24.67 87.18 -16.06
N ALA A 37 -25.15 85.93 -16.00
CA ALA A 37 -26.23 85.41 -16.85
C ALA A 37 -27.54 86.20 -16.62
N LYS A 38 -27.85 86.56 -15.37
CA LYS A 38 -28.99 87.41 -15.04
C LYS A 38 -28.83 88.83 -15.60
N SER A 39 -27.64 89.41 -15.50
CA SER A 39 -27.34 90.72 -16.09
C SER A 39 -27.42 90.70 -17.61
N ALA A 40 -26.99 89.62 -18.26
CA ALA A 40 -27.11 89.41 -19.70
C ALA A 40 -28.58 89.26 -20.14
N ALA A 41 -29.40 88.53 -19.36
CA ALA A 41 -30.84 88.40 -19.61
C ALA A 41 -31.58 89.74 -19.47
N GLU A 42 -31.21 90.57 -18.48
CA GLU A 42 -31.76 91.93 -18.32
C GLU A 42 -31.34 92.86 -19.47
N ALA A 43 -30.09 92.77 -19.94
CA ALA A 43 -29.59 93.53 -21.09
C ALA A 43 -30.26 93.14 -22.41
N ALA A 44 -30.52 91.83 -22.61
CA ALA A 44 -31.28 91.33 -23.77
C ALA A 44 -32.74 91.83 -23.77
N ALA A 45 -33.38 91.90 -22.59
CA ALA A 45 -34.73 92.45 -22.47
C ALA A 45 -34.79 93.97 -22.74
N ASP A 46 -33.79 94.75 -22.28
CA ASP A 46 -33.67 96.18 -22.58
C ASP A 46 -33.35 96.43 -24.08
N PHE A 47 -32.59 95.53 -24.71
CA PHE A 47 -32.37 95.55 -26.16
C PHE A 47 -33.67 95.36 -26.94
N ASP A 48 -34.47 94.34 -26.63
CA ASP A 48 -35.76 94.10 -27.28
C ASP A 48 -36.72 95.30 -27.13
N GLU A 49 -36.78 95.91 -25.94
CA GLU A 49 -37.63 97.07 -25.67
C GLU A 49 -37.15 98.32 -26.43
N LYS A 50 -35.82 98.55 -26.50
CA LYS A 50 -35.23 99.66 -27.26
C LYS A 50 -35.29 99.44 -28.77
N GLN A 51 -35.22 98.21 -29.25
CA GLN A 51 -35.38 97.87 -30.67
C GLN A 51 -36.83 98.12 -31.12
N GLN A 52 -37.82 97.72 -30.31
CA GLN A 52 -39.24 98.07 -30.55
C GLN A 52 -39.45 99.59 -30.52
N ALA A 53 -38.87 100.31 -29.56
CA ALA A 53 -38.95 101.77 -29.50
C ALA A 53 -38.28 102.44 -30.72
N ALA A 54 -37.15 101.91 -31.19
CA ALA A 54 -36.45 102.40 -32.38
C ALA A 54 -37.26 102.14 -33.66
N GLU A 55 -37.93 100.98 -33.78
CA GLU A 55 -38.81 100.68 -34.92
C GLU A 55 -40.03 101.61 -34.96
N VAL A 56 -40.63 101.89 -33.80
CA VAL A 56 -41.73 102.88 -33.68
C VAL A 56 -41.24 104.29 -34.05
N ALA A 57 -40.05 104.68 -33.60
CA ALA A 57 -39.45 105.97 -33.93
C ALA A 57 -39.11 106.09 -35.42
N ALA A 58 -38.58 105.03 -36.04
CA ALA A 58 -38.28 104.96 -37.47
C ALA A 58 -39.54 105.07 -38.33
N ASN A 59 -40.62 104.36 -37.95
CA ASN A 59 -41.91 104.47 -38.62
C ASN A 59 -42.50 105.88 -38.50
N THR A 60 -42.41 106.49 -37.33
CA THR A 60 -42.87 107.87 -37.09
C THR A 60 -42.06 108.89 -37.91
N ALA A 61 -40.74 108.69 -38.02
CA ALA A 61 -39.86 109.51 -38.85
C ALA A 61 -40.15 109.34 -40.36
N ALA A 62 -40.49 108.12 -40.81
CA ALA A 62 -40.88 107.87 -42.18
C ALA A 62 -42.20 108.59 -42.54
N GLU A 63 -43.21 108.54 -41.66
CA GLU A 63 -44.46 109.30 -41.83
C GLU A 63 -44.21 110.81 -41.86
N ALA A 64 -43.37 111.34 -40.95
CA ALA A 64 -43.03 112.76 -40.92
C ALA A 64 -42.28 113.21 -42.20
N THR A 65 -41.44 112.35 -42.76
CA THR A 65 -40.73 112.58 -44.03
C THR A 65 -41.71 112.62 -45.21
N GLU A 66 -42.70 111.71 -45.21
CA GLU A 66 -43.75 111.69 -46.24
C GLU A 66 -44.64 112.93 -46.16
N VAL A 67 -45.04 113.35 -44.96
CA VAL A 67 -45.78 114.60 -44.72
C VAL A 67 -44.98 115.82 -45.17
N ALA A 68 -43.68 115.87 -44.86
CA ALA A 68 -42.80 116.94 -45.32
C ALA A 68 -42.73 116.99 -46.85
N LYS A 69 -42.63 115.83 -47.51
CA LYS A 69 -42.62 115.74 -48.98
C LYS A 69 -43.94 116.23 -49.59
N GLU A 70 -45.08 115.80 -49.05
CA GLU A 70 -46.40 116.28 -49.50
C GLU A 70 -46.56 117.80 -49.30
N ALA A 71 -46.06 118.34 -48.18
CA ALA A 71 -46.07 119.76 -47.90
C ALA A 71 -45.17 120.56 -48.86
N LYS A 72 -44.01 120.02 -49.23
CA LYS A 72 -43.12 120.62 -50.26
C LYS A 72 -43.75 120.59 -51.64
N ASP A 73 -44.38 119.48 -52.02
CA ASP A 73 -45.07 119.35 -53.31
C ASP A 73 -46.26 120.34 -53.38
N ALA A 74 -47.03 120.46 -52.30
CA ALA A 74 -48.10 121.45 -52.18
C ALA A 74 -47.58 122.90 -52.23
N ALA A 75 -46.47 123.19 -51.55
CA ALA A 75 -45.82 124.51 -51.61
C ALA A 75 -45.32 124.86 -53.01
N ASN A 76 -44.68 123.90 -53.70
CA ASN A 76 -44.19 124.07 -55.07
C ASN A 76 -45.35 124.30 -56.05
N ASP A 77 -46.45 123.58 -55.92
CA ASP A 77 -47.65 123.78 -56.73
C ASP A 77 -48.23 125.20 -56.53
N ILE A 78 -48.28 125.71 -55.29
CA ILE A 78 -48.76 127.07 -54.98
C ILE A 78 -47.80 128.15 -55.51
N GLN A 79 -46.47 127.96 -55.41
CA GLN A 79 -45.49 128.92 -55.95
C GLN A 79 -45.56 129.02 -57.48
N ASN A 80 -45.79 127.90 -58.15
CA ASN A 80 -45.83 127.80 -59.62
C ASN A 80 -47.20 128.12 -60.23
N ASP A 81 -48.24 128.36 -59.42
CA ASP A 81 -49.55 128.82 -59.91
C ASP A 81 -49.50 130.32 -60.26
N ASP A 82 -49.74 130.64 -61.54
CA ASP A 82 -49.77 132.01 -62.07
C ASP A 82 -50.99 132.83 -61.56
N THR A 83 -51.97 132.19 -60.91
CA THR A 83 -53.19 132.82 -60.37
C THR A 83 -53.15 133.08 -58.87
N ALA A 84 -52.16 132.53 -58.15
CA ALA A 84 -51.98 132.74 -56.72
C ALA A 84 -51.51 134.16 -56.38
N SER A 85 -52.04 134.72 -55.29
CA SER A 85 -51.68 136.05 -54.79
C SER A 85 -50.29 136.07 -54.15
N ASP A 86 -49.66 137.25 -54.08
CA ASP A 86 -48.36 137.42 -53.43
C ASP A 86 -48.36 136.93 -51.96
N ALA A 87 -49.52 136.97 -51.29
CA ALA A 87 -49.67 136.45 -49.93
C ALA A 87 -49.70 134.91 -49.89
N GLU A 88 -50.31 134.25 -50.88
CA GLU A 88 -50.34 132.79 -51.01
C GLU A 88 -48.97 132.23 -51.37
N LYS A 89 -48.22 132.93 -52.24
CA LYS A 89 -46.84 132.53 -52.57
C LYS A 89 -45.88 132.72 -51.39
N ALA A 90 -46.07 133.75 -50.57
CA ALA A 90 -45.30 133.93 -49.34
C ALA A 90 -45.61 132.84 -48.29
N ALA A 91 -46.87 132.42 -48.17
CA ALA A 91 -47.26 131.31 -47.30
C ALA A 91 -46.68 129.97 -47.79
N ALA A 92 -46.57 129.77 -49.11
CA ALA A 92 -45.95 128.58 -49.68
C ALA A 92 -44.44 128.50 -49.46
N VAL A 93 -43.71 129.63 -49.53
CA VAL A 93 -42.29 129.68 -49.13
C VAL A 93 -42.13 129.25 -47.67
N GLN A 94 -43.00 129.77 -46.79
CA GLN A 94 -42.96 129.40 -45.38
C GLN A 94 -43.31 127.92 -45.15
N LEU A 95 -44.31 127.37 -45.85
CA LEU A 95 -44.66 125.94 -45.81
C LEU A 95 -43.49 125.05 -46.27
N GLN A 96 -42.74 125.50 -47.28
CA GLN A 96 -41.58 124.78 -47.80
C GLN A 96 -40.40 124.81 -46.82
N GLU A 97 -40.15 125.96 -46.17
CA GLU A 97 -39.14 126.07 -45.09
C GLU A 97 -39.52 125.19 -43.89
N GLU A 98 -40.78 125.21 -43.46
CA GLU A 98 -41.29 124.36 -42.36
C GLU A 98 -41.23 122.86 -42.73
N ALA A 99 -41.43 122.51 -44.00
CA ALA A 99 -41.29 121.15 -44.48
C ALA A 99 -39.84 120.70 -44.63
N GLU A 100 -38.91 121.60 -45.02
CA GLU A 100 -37.46 121.33 -44.97
C GLU A 100 -36.98 121.08 -43.54
N GLU A 101 -37.50 121.85 -42.58
CA GLU A 101 -37.21 121.67 -41.16
C GLU A 101 -37.77 120.35 -40.63
N LEU A 102 -38.99 119.96 -41.01
CA LEU A 102 -39.60 118.69 -40.61
C LEU A 102 -38.87 117.47 -41.18
N GLU A 103 -38.42 117.52 -42.43
CA GLU A 103 -37.63 116.45 -43.05
C GLU A 103 -36.25 116.30 -42.39
N GLN A 104 -35.62 117.42 -42.01
CA GLN A 104 -34.35 117.39 -41.28
C GLN A 104 -34.54 116.81 -39.87
N ILE A 105 -35.60 117.21 -39.15
CA ILE A 105 -35.93 116.66 -37.82
C ILE A 105 -36.23 115.16 -37.91
N ALA A 106 -36.97 114.71 -38.93
CA ALA A 106 -37.25 113.29 -39.14
C ALA A 106 -35.98 112.49 -39.43
N THR A 107 -35.07 113.03 -40.24
CA THR A 107 -33.77 112.41 -40.53
C THR A 107 -32.90 112.30 -39.28
N ASP A 108 -32.84 113.35 -38.47
CA ASP A 108 -32.06 113.35 -37.23
C ASP A 108 -32.66 112.41 -36.17
N ALA A 109 -33.99 112.32 -36.08
CA ALA A 109 -34.68 111.40 -35.17
C ALA A 109 -34.48 109.93 -35.55
N ALA A 110 -34.53 109.60 -36.85
CA ALA A 110 -34.26 108.25 -37.34
C ALA A 110 -32.82 107.81 -37.03
N LYS A 111 -31.85 108.73 -37.17
CA LYS A 111 -30.45 108.47 -36.85
C LYS A 111 -30.21 108.24 -35.35
N VAL A 112 -30.85 109.04 -34.48
CA VAL A 112 -30.75 108.85 -33.03
C VAL A 112 -31.36 107.51 -32.59
N ALA A 113 -32.44 107.07 -33.22
CA ALA A 113 -33.04 105.76 -32.97
C ALA A 113 -32.12 104.61 -33.42
N GLU A 114 -31.49 104.74 -34.59
CA GLU A 114 -30.53 103.76 -35.11
C GLU A 114 -29.27 103.65 -34.24
N ASP A 115 -28.71 104.79 -33.81
CA ASP A 115 -27.54 104.84 -32.93
C ASP A 115 -27.88 104.22 -31.55
N ALA A 116 -29.06 104.50 -30.99
CA ALA A 116 -29.50 103.91 -29.71
C ALA A 116 -29.74 102.39 -29.77
N ALA A 117 -30.21 101.87 -30.90
CA ALA A 117 -30.37 100.43 -31.10
C ALA A 117 -29.01 99.72 -31.21
N LYS A 118 -28.05 100.31 -31.93
CA LYS A 118 -26.68 99.77 -32.04
C LYS A 118 -25.92 99.80 -30.71
N ASP A 119 -26.09 100.85 -29.93
CA ASP A 119 -25.48 100.94 -28.59
C ASP A 119 -26.07 99.88 -27.63
N ALA A 120 -27.36 99.54 -27.77
CA ALA A 120 -28.00 98.50 -26.99
C ALA A 120 -27.62 97.08 -27.46
N GLU A 121 -27.49 96.86 -28.77
CA GLU A 121 -27.01 95.59 -29.36
C GLU A 121 -25.59 95.27 -28.88
N LYS A 122 -24.69 96.26 -28.94
CA LYS A 122 -23.30 96.13 -28.49
C LYS A 122 -23.21 95.83 -26.99
N LEU A 123 -24.06 96.44 -26.18
CA LEU A 123 -24.10 96.19 -24.74
C LEU A 123 -24.59 94.77 -24.43
N ALA A 124 -25.61 94.28 -25.16
CA ALA A 124 -26.13 92.92 -25.00
C ALA A 124 -25.08 91.86 -25.41
N GLU A 125 -24.37 92.06 -26.53
CA GLU A 125 -23.27 91.18 -26.97
C GLU A 125 -22.12 91.14 -25.95
N GLU A 126 -21.66 92.30 -25.46
CA GLU A 126 -20.58 92.37 -24.46
C GLU A 126 -20.99 91.68 -23.14
N THR A 127 -22.23 91.84 -22.68
CA THR A 127 -22.70 91.14 -21.45
C THR A 127 -22.91 89.64 -21.63
N ALA A 128 -23.19 89.16 -22.84
CA ALA A 128 -23.31 87.74 -23.14
C ALA A 128 -21.93 87.06 -23.19
N GLU A 129 -20.93 87.72 -23.80
CA GLU A 129 -19.54 87.24 -23.83
C GLU A 129 -18.93 87.21 -22.42
N ASP A 130 -19.21 88.21 -21.58
CA ASP A 130 -18.81 88.22 -20.17
C ASP A 130 -19.48 87.09 -19.35
N ALA A 131 -20.73 86.73 -19.66
CA ALA A 131 -21.44 85.62 -19.00
C ALA A 131 -20.89 84.26 -19.42
N GLU A 132 -20.64 84.03 -20.71
CA GLU A 132 -20.02 82.80 -21.23
C GLU A 132 -18.61 82.61 -20.64
N LYS A 133 -17.84 83.69 -20.52
CA LYS A 133 -16.51 83.65 -19.90
C LYS A 133 -16.58 83.34 -18.40
N ALA A 134 -17.56 83.90 -17.68
CA ALA A 134 -17.77 83.61 -16.26
C ALA A 134 -18.19 82.15 -16.03
N GLU A 135 -18.99 81.59 -16.94
CA GLU A 135 -19.37 80.16 -16.94
C GLU A 135 -18.16 79.26 -17.16
N GLN A 136 -17.32 79.54 -18.17
CA GLN A 136 -16.07 78.79 -18.42
C GLN A 136 -15.05 78.90 -17.26
N GLU A 137 -15.00 80.05 -16.57
CA GLU A 137 -14.15 80.23 -15.38
C GLU A 137 -14.70 79.45 -14.17
N ALA A 138 -16.03 79.33 -14.03
CA ALA A 138 -16.67 78.52 -13.00
C ALA A 138 -16.49 77.01 -13.25
N GLU A 139 -16.60 76.56 -14.49
CA GLU A 139 -16.39 75.16 -14.89
C GLU A 139 -14.96 74.70 -14.58
N LYS A 140 -13.94 75.48 -14.98
CA LYS A 140 -12.54 75.18 -14.64
C LYS A 140 -12.25 75.18 -13.14
N ALA A 141 -12.95 76.00 -12.38
CA ALA A 141 -12.80 76.02 -10.93
C ALA A 141 -13.46 74.79 -10.28
N ALA A 142 -14.54 74.27 -10.87
CA ALA A 142 -15.17 73.04 -10.45
C ALA A 142 -14.28 71.82 -10.73
N GLU A 143 -13.71 71.69 -11.94
CA GLU A 143 -12.74 70.62 -12.28
C GLU A 143 -11.55 70.60 -11.31
N LYS A 144 -11.00 71.79 -10.99
CA LYS A 144 -9.90 71.90 -10.03
C LYS A 144 -10.32 71.56 -8.59
N ALA A 145 -11.59 71.78 -8.22
CA ALA A 145 -12.09 71.41 -6.90
C ALA A 145 -12.29 69.90 -6.77
N GLU A 146 -12.66 69.24 -7.87
CA GLU A 146 -12.75 67.77 -8.00
C GLU A 146 -11.37 67.12 -7.87
N GLU A 147 -10.38 67.58 -8.66
CA GLU A 147 -8.97 67.12 -8.57
C GLU A 147 -8.41 67.24 -7.14
N LYS A 148 -8.77 68.33 -6.42
CA LYS A 148 -8.32 68.52 -5.04
C LYS A 148 -9.10 67.72 -4.02
N ALA A 149 -10.34 67.32 -4.31
CA ALA A 149 -11.10 66.41 -3.45
C ALA A 149 -10.50 65.00 -3.54
N GLU A 150 -10.14 64.55 -4.74
CA GLU A 150 -9.47 63.27 -4.98
C GLU A 150 -8.12 63.19 -4.24
N GLU A 151 -7.27 64.23 -4.35
CA GLU A 151 -6.01 64.30 -3.57
C GLU A 151 -6.23 64.27 -2.04
N ALA A 152 -7.38 64.75 -1.56
CA ALA A 152 -7.70 64.76 -0.12
C ALA A 152 -8.24 63.41 0.37
N GLU A 153 -8.92 62.67 -0.50
CA GLU A 153 -9.41 61.32 -0.27
C GLU A 153 -8.24 60.33 -0.22
N GLU A 154 -7.32 60.38 -1.20
CA GLU A 154 -6.09 59.58 -1.23
C GLU A 154 -5.23 59.81 0.04
N ALA A 155 -5.07 61.07 0.46
CA ALA A 155 -4.31 61.39 1.67
C ALA A 155 -5.02 60.97 2.97
N ALA A 156 -6.35 60.84 2.96
CA ALA A 156 -7.11 60.34 4.10
C ALA A 156 -7.05 58.82 4.21
N ALA A 157 -7.08 58.10 3.07
CA ALA A 157 -6.84 56.66 3.00
C ALA A 157 -5.44 56.29 3.53
N GLU A 158 -4.39 57.01 3.12
CA GLU A 158 -3.02 56.83 3.64
C GLU A 158 -2.90 57.04 5.17
N ALA A 159 -3.81 57.80 5.77
CA ALA A 159 -3.84 57.99 7.23
C ALA A 159 -4.68 56.93 7.96
N ALA A 160 -5.61 56.27 7.27
CA ALA A 160 -6.46 55.21 7.78
C ALA A 160 -5.75 53.85 7.81
N SER A 161 -4.69 53.67 7.02
CA SER A 161 -3.91 52.43 6.93
C SER A 161 -2.92 52.22 8.10
N TYR A 162 -3.06 52.98 9.19
CA TYR A 162 -2.25 52.82 10.40
C TYR A 162 -3.14 52.81 11.66
N GLY A 163 -3.20 51.69 12.38
CA GLY A 163 -3.97 51.48 13.60
C GLY A 163 -3.32 52.03 14.86
N SER A 164 -3.97 51.77 16.00
CA SER A 164 -3.75 52.43 17.28
C SER A 164 -3.03 51.52 18.27
N GLU A 165 -3.38 51.58 19.56
CA GLU A 165 -2.89 50.62 20.58
C GLU A 165 -4.07 49.99 21.33
N ASP A 166 -5.27 50.11 20.76
CA ASP A 166 -6.55 49.59 21.22
C ASP A 166 -7.15 48.80 20.04
N ASP A 167 -7.99 47.80 20.30
CA ASP A 167 -8.65 46.98 19.27
C ASP A 167 -9.30 47.83 18.15
N ASP A 168 -8.77 47.69 16.94
CA ASP A 168 -9.14 48.42 15.72
C ASP A 168 -9.80 47.49 14.68
N GLN A 169 -10.54 48.11 13.77
CA GLN A 169 -11.10 47.45 12.58
C GLN A 169 -10.65 48.24 11.36
N MET A 170 -9.93 47.59 10.47
CA MET A 170 -9.22 48.22 9.36
C MET A 170 -9.50 47.47 8.06
N GLY A 171 -9.76 48.21 6.99
CA GLY A 171 -9.98 47.67 5.66
C GLY A 171 -9.15 48.46 4.66
N GLY A 172 -8.56 47.76 3.71
CA GLY A 172 -7.90 48.35 2.55
C GLY A 172 -8.90 48.89 1.53
N SER A 173 -8.44 48.93 0.30
CA SER A 173 -9.15 49.33 -0.91
C SER A 173 -8.98 48.22 -1.93
N THR A 174 -9.60 48.37 -3.10
CA THR A 174 -9.45 47.39 -4.19
C THR A 174 -8.13 47.56 -4.97
N SER A 175 -7.06 47.99 -4.33
CA SER A 175 -5.74 48.26 -4.93
C SER A 175 -4.65 47.92 -3.92
N ASP A 176 -3.45 47.59 -4.39
CA ASP A 176 -2.29 47.30 -3.52
C ASP A 176 -2.15 48.28 -2.35
N ASP A 177 -2.41 47.80 -1.15
CA ASP A 177 -2.41 48.55 0.09
C ASP A 177 -1.23 48.22 1.01
N TYR A 178 -0.96 49.14 1.93
CA TYR A 178 -0.02 48.93 3.02
C TYR A 178 -0.72 49.27 4.34
N ILE A 179 -1.04 48.24 5.12
CA ILE A 179 -1.79 48.33 6.37
C ILE A 179 -0.88 47.95 7.55
N ASP A 180 -0.86 48.77 8.59
CA ASP A 180 -0.12 48.56 9.85
C ASP A 180 -1.13 48.73 10.99
N ALA A 181 -1.65 47.65 11.57
CA ALA A 181 -2.71 47.68 12.58
C ALA A 181 -2.19 48.10 13.97
N GLY A 182 -0.90 47.89 14.22
CA GLY A 182 -0.19 48.52 15.31
C GLY A 182 -0.29 47.75 16.61
N GLY A 183 -1.41 47.82 17.32
CA GLY A 183 -1.59 46.95 18.48
C GLY A 183 -2.95 47.07 19.12
N GLY A 184 -3.34 46.03 19.86
CA GLY A 184 -4.74 45.73 20.09
C GLY A 184 -5.04 44.35 19.52
N SER A 185 -6.20 43.79 19.81
CA SER A 185 -6.69 42.63 19.06
C SER A 185 -7.53 43.15 17.90
N ASP A 186 -6.91 43.24 16.74
CA ASP A 186 -7.39 43.96 15.58
C ASP A 186 -8.10 43.02 14.60
N THR A 187 -8.90 43.59 13.71
CA THR A 187 -9.44 42.88 12.56
C THR A 187 -9.09 43.66 11.30
N VAL A 188 -8.35 43.03 10.41
CA VAL A 188 -7.78 43.67 9.21
C VAL A 188 -8.27 42.93 7.97
N ALA A 189 -8.68 43.67 6.94
CA ALA A 189 -8.94 43.14 5.61
C ALA A 189 -8.08 43.91 4.60
N GLY A 190 -7.31 43.23 3.76
CA GLY A 190 -6.61 43.84 2.61
C GLY A 190 -7.60 44.29 1.54
N GLU A 191 -8.69 43.54 1.41
CA GLU A 191 -9.78 43.71 0.44
C GLU A 191 -9.45 43.10 -0.93
N GLU A 192 -9.06 43.85 -1.95
CA GLU A 192 -8.62 43.26 -3.22
C GLU A 192 -7.31 43.92 -3.63
N GLY A 193 -6.24 43.18 -3.90
CA GLY A 193 -4.97 43.81 -4.26
C GLY A 193 -3.76 42.92 -3.98
N HIS A 194 -2.56 43.42 -4.23
CA HIS A 194 -1.36 42.80 -3.67
C HIS A 194 -0.98 43.56 -2.41
N ASP A 195 -1.53 43.13 -1.29
CA ASP A 195 -1.50 43.90 -0.05
C ASP A 195 -0.32 43.53 0.84
N ILE A 196 0.14 44.50 1.61
CA ILE A 196 1.14 44.29 2.65
C ILE A 196 0.51 44.66 3.98
N ILE A 197 0.25 43.66 4.81
CA ILE A 197 -0.43 43.80 6.10
C ILE A 197 0.54 43.47 7.24
N ASP A 198 0.59 44.33 8.25
CA ASP A 198 1.32 44.16 9.52
C ASP A 198 0.29 44.26 10.65
N GLY A 199 -0.07 43.13 11.28
CA GLY A 199 -1.06 43.06 12.37
C GLY A 199 -0.55 43.72 13.65
N GLY A 200 0.72 43.52 13.95
CA GLY A 200 1.41 44.23 15.01
C GLY A 200 1.39 43.45 16.33
N ALA A 201 0.58 43.86 17.31
CA ALA A 201 0.62 43.24 18.63
C ALA A 201 -0.75 43.06 19.25
N GLY A 202 -1.09 41.83 19.59
CA GLY A 202 -2.36 41.35 20.10
C GLY A 202 -2.83 40.20 19.22
N SER A 203 -3.91 39.54 19.62
CA SER A 203 -4.50 38.46 18.82
C SER A 203 -5.40 39.05 17.75
N ASP A 204 -4.96 39.00 16.51
CA ASP A 204 -5.55 39.65 15.34
C ASP A 204 -6.30 38.65 14.46
N VAL A 205 -7.25 39.16 13.67
CA VAL A 205 -7.90 38.41 12.59
C VAL A 205 -7.67 39.14 11.29
N ILE A 206 -6.91 38.54 10.38
CA ILE A 206 -6.44 39.16 9.15
C ILE A 206 -6.98 38.39 7.95
N TYR A 207 -7.56 39.11 7.02
CA TYR A 207 -7.95 38.60 5.71
C TYR A 207 -7.04 39.29 4.68
N GLY A 208 -6.30 38.51 3.89
CA GLY A 208 -5.56 38.99 2.73
C GLY A 208 -6.54 39.65 1.77
N ASP A 209 -7.35 38.82 1.12
CA ASP A 209 -8.50 39.31 0.35
C ASP A 209 -9.78 39.40 1.19
N MET A 210 -10.70 40.32 0.91
CA MET A 210 -12.08 40.29 1.44
C MET A 210 -12.96 41.14 0.51
N GLY A 211 -14.16 40.69 0.16
CA GLY A 211 -15.09 41.55 -0.57
C GLY A 211 -15.55 42.74 0.28
N GLU A 212 -15.82 43.91 -0.35
CA GLU A 212 -16.18 45.17 0.33
C GLU A 212 -17.06 45.00 1.59
N GLY A 213 -16.42 45.03 2.77
CA GLY A 213 -17.06 45.19 4.08
C GLY A 213 -17.01 43.98 5.04
N PHE A 214 -16.77 44.30 6.31
CA PHE A 214 -16.59 43.38 7.45
C PHE A 214 -17.76 42.46 7.85
N GLU A 215 -18.88 42.43 7.12
CA GLU A 215 -20.03 41.57 7.45
C GLU A 215 -20.12 40.39 6.48
N GLN A 216 -19.84 39.18 6.96
CA GLN A 216 -20.06 37.95 6.20
C GLN A 216 -21.49 37.93 5.62
N GLY A 217 -21.56 37.80 4.30
CA GLY A 217 -22.75 37.76 3.49
C GLY A 217 -23.65 36.59 3.90
N ALA A 218 -24.95 36.84 3.87
CA ALA A 218 -25.92 35.78 4.09
C ALA A 218 -26.17 35.03 2.79
N ASP A 219 -26.08 33.70 2.83
CA ASP A 219 -26.48 32.83 1.71
C ASP A 219 -27.89 33.19 1.25
N ALA A 220 -27.99 33.47 -0.05
CA ALA A 220 -29.22 33.87 -0.68
C ALA A 220 -29.50 33.03 -1.92
N SER A 221 -30.80 32.90 -2.23
CA SER A 221 -31.22 32.33 -3.50
C SER A 221 -30.65 33.14 -4.68
N PRO A 222 -30.35 32.51 -5.83
CA PRO A 222 -29.88 33.21 -7.03
C PRO A 222 -30.71 34.45 -7.37
N LEU A 223 -30.03 35.48 -7.85
CA LEU A 223 -30.63 36.78 -8.11
C LEU A 223 -31.68 36.70 -9.21
N LYS A 224 -32.84 37.31 -8.95
CA LYS A 224 -33.98 37.26 -9.86
C LYS A 224 -34.61 38.62 -10.11
N LEU A 225 -34.65 39.03 -11.38
CA LEU A 225 -35.38 40.20 -11.83
C LEU A 225 -36.58 39.76 -12.68
N GLU A 226 -37.78 40.25 -12.36
CA GLU A 226 -38.97 40.02 -13.16
C GLU A 226 -39.75 41.33 -13.35
N LEU A 227 -40.33 41.56 -14.52
CA LEU A 227 -41.29 42.66 -14.71
C LEU A 227 -42.43 42.66 -13.66
N ALA A 228 -42.78 41.48 -13.13
CA ALA A 228 -43.79 41.33 -12.09
C ALA A 228 -43.33 41.80 -10.70
N ASN A 229 -42.01 41.81 -10.42
CA ASN A 229 -41.44 42.24 -9.16
C ASN A 229 -40.87 43.67 -9.20
N MET A 230 -40.84 44.33 -10.38
CA MET A 230 -40.48 45.74 -10.51
C MET A 230 -41.49 46.66 -9.77
N ASP A 231 -40.97 47.49 -8.87
CA ASP A 231 -41.74 48.43 -8.04
C ASP A 231 -41.85 49.82 -8.66
N SER A 232 -40.71 50.41 -9.00
CA SER A 232 -40.64 51.79 -9.49
C SER A 232 -39.41 52.01 -10.36
N VAL A 233 -39.48 53.05 -11.20
CA VAL A 233 -38.39 53.51 -12.07
C VAL A 233 -38.20 55.01 -11.88
N SER A 234 -36.96 55.50 -11.92
CA SER A 234 -36.64 56.93 -11.83
C SER A 234 -37.04 57.69 -13.09
N HIS A 235 -37.02 56.99 -14.25
CA HIS A 235 -37.32 57.52 -15.57
C HIS A 235 -38.25 56.57 -16.34
N ASP A 236 -39.21 57.14 -17.07
CA ASP A 236 -40.18 56.40 -17.91
C ASP A 236 -39.91 56.75 -19.39
N GLY A 237 -39.31 55.82 -20.13
CA GLY A 237 -38.97 55.95 -21.54
C GLY A 237 -37.53 55.52 -21.91
N HIS A 238 -37.20 55.59 -23.20
CA HIS A 238 -35.95 55.04 -23.77
C HIS A 238 -34.68 55.90 -23.57
N LEU A 239 -34.74 57.02 -22.84
CA LEU A 239 -33.64 57.99 -22.70
C LEU A 239 -32.96 57.93 -21.31
N GLY A 240 -32.79 56.74 -20.75
CA GLY A 240 -32.05 56.55 -19.50
C GLY A 240 -30.68 57.24 -19.54
N SER A 241 -30.37 57.98 -18.48
CA SER A 241 -29.08 58.64 -18.25
C SER A 241 -28.39 58.05 -17.01
N ALA A 242 -27.08 58.21 -16.90
CA ALA A 242 -26.33 57.82 -15.71
C ALA A 242 -27.01 58.32 -14.43
N GLY A 243 -27.19 57.43 -13.46
CA GLY A 243 -27.92 57.66 -12.20
C GLY A 243 -29.42 57.33 -12.25
N ASP A 244 -30.00 57.04 -13.42
CA ASP A 244 -31.35 56.48 -13.49
C ASP A 244 -31.39 55.04 -12.94
N TYR A 245 -32.49 54.64 -12.31
CA TYR A 245 -32.60 53.36 -11.63
C TYR A 245 -33.99 52.75 -11.68
N ALA A 246 -34.05 51.43 -11.46
CA ALA A 246 -35.26 50.67 -11.22
C ALA A 246 -35.16 49.92 -9.88
N ILE A 247 -36.25 49.91 -9.11
CA ILE A 247 -36.36 49.15 -7.86
C ILE A 247 -37.15 47.87 -8.14
N PHE A 248 -36.59 46.73 -7.76
CA PHE A 248 -37.18 45.41 -7.84
C PHE A 248 -37.38 44.84 -6.44
N ARG A 249 -38.52 44.19 -6.23
CA ARG A 249 -38.90 43.57 -4.96
C ARG A 249 -38.47 42.12 -4.93
N ASP A 250 -38.10 41.63 -3.75
CA ASP A 250 -37.91 40.20 -3.49
C ASP A 250 -36.97 39.52 -4.50
N ILE A 251 -35.85 40.18 -4.83
CA ILE A 251 -34.88 39.72 -5.84
C ILE A 251 -34.07 38.52 -5.39
N ALA A 252 -33.95 38.33 -4.08
CA ALA A 252 -33.29 37.20 -3.45
C ALA A 252 -33.99 36.87 -2.12
N THR A 253 -33.76 35.66 -1.62
CA THR A 253 -34.28 35.16 -0.35
C THR A 253 -33.14 34.61 0.47
N LEU A 254 -32.94 35.17 1.66
CA LEU A 254 -31.97 34.66 2.62
C LEU A 254 -32.39 33.29 3.16
N GLU A 255 -31.45 32.55 3.74
CA GLU A 255 -31.70 31.24 4.35
C GLU A 255 -32.81 31.28 5.43
N ASP A 256 -32.88 32.38 6.20
CA ASP A 256 -33.91 32.58 7.23
C ASP A 256 -35.32 32.89 6.67
N GLY A 257 -35.43 33.03 5.33
CA GLY A 257 -36.63 33.32 4.57
C GLY A 257 -36.92 34.81 4.38
N SER A 258 -36.05 35.70 4.86
CA SER A 258 -36.13 37.15 4.64
C SER A 258 -35.96 37.50 3.16
N LYS A 259 -36.55 38.62 2.74
CA LYS A 259 -36.58 39.05 1.33
C LYS A 259 -35.70 40.27 1.13
N VAL A 260 -34.86 40.22 0.11
CA VAL A 260 -33.95 41.31 -0.25
C VAL A 260 -34.54 42.05 -1.46
N TRP A 261 -34.48 43.38 -1.44
CA TRP A 261 -34.87 44.22 -2.58
C TRP A 261 -33.63 44.69 -3.33
N GLY A 262 -33.79 44.90 -4.63
CA GLY A 262 -32.72 45.32 -5.53
C GLY A 262 -32.98 46.70 -6.10
N LYS A 263 -31.96 47.54 -6.16
CA LYS A 263 -31.98 48.80 -6.89
C LYS A 263 -30.95 48.72 -8.03
N LEU A 264 -31.44 48.55 -9.24
CA LEU A 264 -30.62 48.48 -10.45
C LEU A 264 -30.38 49.90 -10.98
N VAL A 265 -29.15 50.38 -10.90
CA VAL A 265 -28.73 51.72 -11.28
C VAL A 265 -27.95 51.65 -12.59
N LEU A 266 -28.30 52.50 -13.57
CA LEU A 266 -27.48 52.73 -14.75
C LEU A 266 -26.29 53.61 -14.34
N VAL A 267 -25.09 53.05 -14.35
CA VAL A 267 -23.84 53.73 -13.93
C VAL A 267 -23.34 54.60 -15.07
N GLU A 268 -23.13 53.99 -16.23
CA GLU A 268 -22.64 54.68 -17.41
C GLU A 268 -23.08 54.02 -18.71
N LYS A 269 -22.86 54.72 -19.82
CA LYS A 269 -23.04 54.19 -21.18
C LYS A 269 -21.99 54.76 -22.12
N THR A 270 -21.43 53.92 -22.98
CA THR A 270 -20.37 54.34 -23.92
C THR A 270 -20.89 55.27 -25.01
N ASN A 271 -22.19 55.22 -25.30
CA ASN A 271 -22.86 56.06 -26.27
C ASN A 271 -24.00 56.88 -25.60
N PRO A 272 -23.92 58.23 -25.56
CA PRO A 272 -24.92 59.07 -24.91
C PRO A 272 -26.33 58.96 -25.53
N ASP A 273 -26.43 58.54 -26.79
CA ASP A 273 -27.69 58.39 -27.53
C ASP A 273 -28.28 56.97 -27.44
N MET A 274 -27.54 56.01 -26.85
CA MET A 274 -27.98 54.63 -26.63
C MET A 274 -29.28 54.57 -25.81
N TRP A 275 -30.19 53.70 -26.24
CA TRP A 275 -31.45 53.50 -25.53
C TRP A 275 -31.22 52.58 -24.35
N VAL A 276 -31.69 53.02 -23.18
CA VAL A 276 -31.78 52.19 -21.98
C VAL A 276 -33.17 52.41 -21.41
N GLU A 277 -33.97 51.36 -21.40
CA GLU A 277 -35.33 51.39 -20.84
C GLU A 277 -35.48 50.30 -19.78
N PHE A 278 -35.95 50.70 -18.60
CA PHE A 278 -36.34 49.78 -17.54
C PHE A 278 -37.80 49.35 -17.74
N GLY A 279 -38.05 48.05 -17.70
CA GLY A 279 -39.41 47.51 -17.63
C GLY A 279 -40.18 47.50 -18.95
N TYR A 280 -39.54 47.10 -20.05
CA TYR A 280 -40.17 47.14 -21.38
C TYR A 280 -41.34 46.16 -21.51
N THR A 281 -42.49 46.67 -21.98
CA THR A 281 -43.78 45.93 -21.97
C THR A 281 -43.85 44.66 -22.83
N GLU A 282 -42.83 44.35 -23.64
CA GLU A 282 -42.77 43.14 -24.47
C GLU A 282 -41.87 42.02 -23.91
N GLY A 283 -41.34 42.15 -22.68
CA GLY A 283 -40.85 41.00 -21.90
C GLY A 283 -39.40 40.99 -21.43
N ALA A 284 -38.69 42.14 -21.45
CA ALA A 284 -37.34 42.27 -20.88
C ALA A 284 -37.32 43.30 -19.74
N GLU A 285 -36.58 42.99 -18.67
CA GLU A 285 -36.43 43.84 -17.48
C GLU A 285 -35.60 45.08 -17.79
N VAL A 286 -34.57 44.93 -18.62
CA VAL A 286 -33.85 46.05 -19.25
C VAL A 286 -33.80 45.82 -20.75
N LEU A 287 -34.14 46.85 -21.52
CA LEU A 287 -34.00 46.88 -22.97
C LEU A 287 -32.90 47.86 -23.37
N LEU A 288 -31.99 47.39 -24.20
CA LEU A 288 -30.88 48.17 -24.76
C LEU A 288 -30.99 48.23 -26.28
N ASP A 289 -30.65 49.38 -26.88
CA ASP A 289 -30.49 49.52 -28.33
C ASP A 289 -29.28 50.42 -28.59
N GLY A 290 -28.17 49.79 -29.00
CA GLY A 290 -26.95 50.47 -29.40
C GLY A 290 -27.07 50.91 -30.86
N ASP A 291 -26.99 52.21 -31.12
CA ASP A 291 -26.93 52.73 -32.50
C ASP A 291 -25.74 52.13 -33.29
N THR A 292 -24.73 51.58 -32.59
CA THR A 292 -23.62 50.80 -33.16
C THR A 292 -23.34 49.50 -32.39
N PRO A 293 -22.99 48.38 -33.08
CA PRO A 293 -22.55 47.15 -32.43
C PRO A 293 -21.37 47.38 -31.50
N GLY A 294 -21.42 46.81 -30.30
CA GLY A 294 -20.39 46.96 -29.28
C GLY A 294 -20.59 48.14 -28.32
N ASP A 295 -21.67 48.92 -28.46
CA ASP A 295 -22.07 49.89 -27.44
C ASP A 295 -22.41 49.19 -26.12
N ARG A 296 -21.97 49.76 -25.00
CA ARG A 296 -22.06 49.18 -23.66
C ARG A 296 -22.84 50.07 -22.70
N ALA A 297 -23.54 49.44 -21.77
CA ALA A 297 -24.14 50.07 -20.62
C ALA A 297 -23.77 49.29 -19.35
N THR A 298 -23.28 50.02 -18.35
CA THR A 298 -22.84 49.47 -17.07
C THR A 298 -23.92 49.66 -16.02
N PHE A 299 -24.21 48.61 -15.27
CA PHE A 299 -25.25 48.59 -14.25
C PHE A 299 -24.68 48.13 -12.91
N ARG A 300 -25.09 48.82 -11.84
CA ARG A 300 -24.87 48.37 -10.48
C ARG A 300 -26.19 47.95 -9.85
N LEU A 301 -26.25 46.74 -9.31
CA LEU A 301 -27.41 46.22 -8.60
C LEU A 301 -27.15 46.26 -7.09
N GLU A 302 -27.75 47.23 -6.42
CA GLU A 302 -27.61 47.45 -4.97
C GLU A 302 -28.65 46.62 -4.19
N PHE A 303 -28.22 45.89 -3.15
CA PHE A 303 -29.06 45.04 -2.31
C PHE A 303 -29.44 45.76 -1.01
N PHE A 304 -30.72 45.76 -0.63
CA PHE A 304 -31.16 46.42 0.61
C PHE A 304 -32.40 45.78 1.24
N ASP A 305 -32.54 45.96 2.56
CA ASP A 305 -33.74 45.56 3.30
C ASP A 305 -34.85 46.61 3.07
N PRO A 306 -36.05 46.22 2.60
CA PRO A 306 -37.11 47.17 2.26
C PRO A 306 -37.79 47.84 3.47
N ALA A 307 -37.63 47.29 4.67
CA ALA A 307 -38.18 47.80 5.92
C ALA A 307 -37.25 48.84 6.57
N THR A 308 -35.92 48.64 6.49
CA THR A 308 -34.93 49.55 7.08
C THR A 308 -34.33 50.52 6.07
N GLY A 309 -34.19 50.10 4.81
CA GLY A 309 -33.46 50.81 3.76
C GLY A 309 -31.94 50.67 3.86
N GLU A 310 -31.45 49.81 4.76
CA GLU A 310 -30.03 49.53 4.94
C GLU A 310 -29.55 48.52 3.88
N PRO A 311 -28.28 48.61 3.41
CA PRO A 311 -27.68 47.61 2.55
C PRO A 311 -27.74 46.20 3.15
N VAL A 312 -27.73 45.17 2.31
CA VAL A 312 -27.66 43.76 2.74
C VAL A 312 -26.51 43.10 1.99
N VAL A 313 -25.56 42.52 2.73
CA VAL A 313 -24.44 41.76 2.17
C VAL A 313 -24.88 40.32 1.90
N LEU A 314 -24.58 39.77 0.72
CA LEU A 314 -25.09 38.47 0.25
C LEU A 314 -24.00 37.61 -0.39
N ASN A 315 -24.17 36.29 -0.24
CA ASN A 315 -23.54 35.27 -1.08
C ASN A 315 -24.60 34.73 -2.03
N SER A 316 -24.40 34.86 -3.34
CA SER A 316 -25.41 34.48 -4.33
C SER A 316 -24.82 34.31 -5.72
N THR A 317 -25.61 33.74 -6.62
CA THR A 317 -25.30 33.62 -8.05
C THR A 317 -26.11 34.63 -8.86
N ALA A 318 -25.48 35.30 -9.81
CA ALA A 318 -26.12 36.06 -10.88
C ALA A 318 -26.08 35.27 -12.19
N THR A 319 -27.23 34.80 -12.65
CA THR A 319 -27.33 34.06 -13.93
C THR A 319 -27.98 34.92 -15.01
N PHE A 320 -27.17 35.27 -15.99
CA PHE A 320 -27.47 36.04 -17.19
C PHE A 320 -27.92 35.09 -18.29
N ASN A 321 -29.05 35.37 -18.94
CA ASN A 321 -29.60 34.55 -20.02
C ASN A 321 -29.72 35.31 -21.35
N ASP A 322 -29.92 34.55 -22.44
CA ASP A 322 -30.18 35.07 -23.80
C ASP A 322 -29.02 35.87 -24.42
N VAL A 323 -27.77 35.47 -24.17
CA VAL A 323 -26.60 36.14 -24.76
C VAL A 323 -26.43 35.71 -26.25
N ASP A 324 -26.94 36.53 -27.18
CA ASP A 324 -27.05 36.20 -28.61
C ASP A 324 -25.90 36.72 -29.52
N ASP A 325 -25.61 36.02 -30.63
CA ASP A 325 -24.83 36.50 -31.79
C ASP A 325 -25.68 36.57 -33.07
N ASN A 326 -25.62 37.69 -33.80
CA ASN A 326 -26.24 37.86 -35.11
C ASN A 326 -25.25 37.76 -36.29
N SER A 327 -24.32 36.81 -36.27
CA SER A 327 -23.61 36.26 -37.45
C SER A 327 -22.93 37.26 -38.41
N GLY A 328 -22.42 38.38 -37.90
CA GLY A 328 -21.58 39.34 -38.64
C GLY A 328 -20.46 39.87 -37.75
N ALA A 329 -19.21 39.87 -38.26
CA ALA A 329 -17.99 40.16 -37.50
C ALA A 329 -18.06 41.40 -36.58
N GLY A 330 -18.31 41.17 -35.28
CA GLY A 330 -18.39 42.18 -34.20
C GLY A 330 -19.80 42.50 -33.69
N ASP A 331 -20.82 41.74 -34.08
CA ASP A 331 -22.24 41.99 -33.76
C ASP A 331 -22.82 40.91 -32.83
N ALA A 332 -22.39 40.91 -31.57
CA ALA A 332 -22.82 39.97 -30.53
C ALA A 332 -23.07 40.68 -29.20
N GLU A 333 -24.04 40.17 -28.47
CA GLU A 333 -24.25 40.50 -27.06
C GLU A 333 -23.12 39.87 -26.24
N ALA A 334 -22.70 40.62 -25.23
CA ALA A 334 -21.73 40.12 -24.28
C ALA A 334 -22.09 40.60 -22.87
N ILE A 335 -21.87 39.71 -21.92
CA ILE A 335 -21.83 40.05 -20.50
C ILE A 335 -20.37 40.25 -20.15
N ILE A 336 -20.08 41.38 -19.54
CA ILE A 336 -18.76 41.70 -19.06
C ILE A 336 -18.93 41.92 -17.56
N ILE A 337 -18.33 41.05 -16.77
CA ILE A 337 -18.24 41.23 -15.33
C ILE A 337 -16.82 41.67 -14.98
N ASP A 338 -16.75 42.46 -13.92
CA ASP A 338 -15.49 42.71 -13.23
C ASP A 338 -15.26 41.56 -12.25
N GLY A 339 -14.10 40.91 -12.31
CA GLY A 339 -13.71 39.87 -11.38
C GLY A 339 -13.70 40.34 -9.93
N ASN A 340 -13.58 41.65 -9.71
CA ASN A 340 -13.69 42.34 -8.43
C ASN A 340 -15.13 42.35 -7.89
N SER A 341 -16.08 41.72 -8.57
CA SER A 341 -17.45 41.59 -8.08
C SER A 341 -17.91 40.14 -8.00
N PHE A 342 -17.05 39.19 -8.38
CA PHE A 342 -17.42 37.78 -8.55
C PHE A 342 -16.23 36.84 -8.24
N THR A 343 -16.49 35.77 -7.51
CA THR A 343 -15.48 34.78 -7.11
C THR A 343 -15.26 33.71 -8.18
N SER A 344 -16.30 33.40 -8.95
CA SER A 344 -16.22 32.40 -10.02
C SER A 344 -17.22 32.71 -11.13
N TYR A 345 -17.02 32.11 -12.31
CA TYR A 345 -18.02 32.11 -13.37
C TYR A 345 -18.22 30.73 -14.00
N GLY A 346 -19.44 30.47 -14.46
CA GLY A 346 -19.89 29.19 -14.96
C GLY A 346 -20.59 29.27 -16.32
N LEU A 347 -20.28 28.30 -17.18
CA LEU A 347 -20.95 28.05 -18.45
C LEU A 347 -21.52 26.62 -18.50
N SER A 348 -22.52 26.36 -19.34
CA SER A 348 -22.92 24.97 -19.63
C SER A 348 -21.76 24.19 -20.29
N SER A 349 -21.68 22.89 -20.05
CA SER A 349 -20.71 22.00 -20.71
C SER A 349 -20.81 21.96 -22.24
N ASP A 350 -21.98 22.33 -22.79
CA ASP A 350 -22.24 22.49 -24.23
C ASP A 350 -22.42 23.96 -24.66
N SER A 351 -21.90 24.90 -23.87
CA SER A 351 -22.07 26.34 -24.06
C SER A 351 -21.72 26.83 -25.47
N SER A 352 -22.60 27.70 -25.97
CA SER A 352 -22.47 28.52 -27.15
C SER A 352 -21.81 29.88 -26.86
N LEU A 353 -21.39 30.13 -25.63
CA LEU A 353 -20.66 31.34 -25.24
C LEU A 353 -19.16 31.12 -25.35
N THR A 354 -18.44 32.16 -25.77
CA THR A 354 -16.98 32.22 -25.67
C THR A 354 -16.60 33.19 -24.57
N THR A 355 -15.83 32.71 -23.59
CA THR A 355 -15.29 33.54 -22.52
C THR A 355 -13.87 33.99 -22.84
N GLN A 356 -13.55 35.23 -22.45
CA GLN A 356 -12.21 35.78 -22.48
C GLN A 356 -11.98 36.55 -21.18
N THR A 357 -10.88 36.23 -20.50
CA THR A 357 -10.36 36.97 -19.35
C THR A 357 -9.26 37.92 -19.84
N ASP A 358 -9.34 39.21 -19.50
CA ASP A 358 -8.32 40.23 -19.80
C ASP A 358 -8.05 41.07 -18.54
N GLY A 359 -6.97 40.76 -17.83
CA GLY A 359 -6.81 41.18 -16.45
C GLY A 359 -7.93 40.60 -15.60
N ASN A 360 -8.57 41.44 -14.80
CA ASN A 360 -9.67 41.04 -13.93
C ASN A 360 -11.04 41.00 -14.62
N MET A 361 -11.15 41.46 -15.87
CA MET A 361 -12.43 41.52 -16.57
C MET A 361 -12.74 40.20 -17.27
N VAL A 362 -13.88 39.58 -16.94
CA VAL A 362 -14.38 38.39 -17.64
C VAL A 362 -15.46 38.80 -18.63
N THR A 363 -15.23 38.52 -19.91
CA THR A 363 -16.18 38.78 -20.99
C THR A 363 -16.74 37.47 -21.54
N ALA A 364 -18.03 37.22 -21.35
CA ALA A 364 -18.77 36.13 -21.99
C ALA A 364 -19.54 36.67 -23.20
N THR A 365 -19.13 36.25 -24.40
CA THR A 365 -19.73 36.70 -25.68
C THR A 365 -20.53 35.57 -26.33
N GLY A 366 -21.74 35.87 -26.80
CA GLY A 366 -22.54 34.92 -27.58
C GLY A 366 -21.82 34.54 -28.88
N SER A 367 -21.91 33.28 -29.29
CA SER A 367 -21.33 32.81 -30.57
C SER A 367 -22.34 32.22 -31.56
N GLU A 368 -23.62 32.17 -31.19
CA GLU A 368 -24.72 31.84 -32.10
C GLU A 368 -26.05 32.53 -31.73
N MET A 369 -27.08 32.39 -32.58
CA MET A 369 -28.42 32.89 -32.28
C MET A 369 -29.13 31.92 -31.34
N ASN A 370 -29.49 32.38 -30.15
CA ASN A 370 -30.02 31.55 -29.10
C ASN A 370 -31.48 31.92 -28.76
N ASN A 371 -32.00 31.24 -27.76
CA ASN A 371 -33.33 31.46 -27.23
C ASN A 371 -33.19 31.46 -25.71
N TYR A 372 -33.69 32.47 -25.03
CA TYR A 372 -33.64 32.68 -23.56
C TYR A 372 -34.02 31.48 -22.65
N THR A 373 -34.55 30.38 -23.20
CA THR A 373 -34.84 29.13 -22.47
C THR A 373 -33.78 28.04 -22.65
N ASP A 374 -32.74 28.28 -23.44
CA ASP A 374 -31.63 27.37 -23.71
C ASP A 374 -30.44 27.73 -22.81
N GLN A 375 -29.97 26.77 -22.01
CA GLN A 375 -28.90 27.01 -21.02
C GLN A 375 -27.52 27.09 -21.66
N ASP A 376 -27.37 26.66 -22.91
CA ASP A 376 -26.12 26.80 -23.68
C ASP A 376 -25.77 28.28 -23.98
N ALA A 377 -26.68 29.22 -23.74
CA ALA A 377 -26.45 30.66 -23.87
C ALA A 377 -26.56 31.40 -22.53
N TRP A 378 -26.36 30.70 -21.41
CA TRP A 378 -26.39 31.28 -20.08
C TRP A 378 -24.97 31.46 -19.54
N PHE A 379 -24.78 32.56 -18.84
CA PHE A 379 -23.56 32.88 -18.11
C PHE A 379 -23.93 33.06 -16.65
N SER A 380 -23.34 32.28 -15.76
CA SER A 380 -23.51 32.46 -14.31
C SER A 380 -22.23 33.01 -13.72
N ALA A 381 -22.35 33.88 -12.73
CA ALA A 381 -21.22 34.35 -11.94
C ALA A 381 -21.61 34.32 -10.46
N GLU A 382 -20.75 33.74 -9.64
CA GLU A 382 -20.91 33.63 -8.20
C GLU A 382 -20.19 34.79 -7.52
N PHE A 383 -20.74 35.28 -6.43
CA PHE A 383 -20.14 36.34 -5.64
C PHE A 383 -20.44 36.11 -4.16
N GLU A 384 -19.50 36.53 -3.33
CA GLU A 384 -19.55 36.41 -1.89
C GLU A 384 -19.31 37.78 -1.24
N ASP A 385 -19.95 37.98 -0.10
CA ASP A 385 -19.78 39.13 0.77
C ASP A 385 -20.01 40.49 0.08
N ARG A 386 -20.96 40.57 -0.88
CA ARG A 386 -21.26 41.83 -1.59
C ARG A 386 -22.61 42.44 -1.20
N SER A 387 -22.61 43.75 -1.00
CA SER A 387 -23.83 44.57 -0.88
C SER A 387 -24.35 45.12 -2.21
N SER A 388 -23.54 44.99 -3.28
CA SER A 388 -23.94 45.25 -4.65
C SER A 388 -23.04 44.52 -5.64
N ILE A 389 -23.53 44.27 -6.85
CA ILE A 389 -22.71 43.76 -7.96
C ILE A 389 -22.73 44.75 -9.11
N GLU A 390 -21.61 44.88 -9.83
CA GLU A 390 -21.51 45.66 -11.06
C GLU A 390 -21.30 44.75 -12.28
N PHE A 391 -22.02 45.01 -13.36
CA PHE A 391 -21.88 44.27 -14.61
C PHE A 391 -22.14 45.19 -15.80
N THR A 392 -21.47 44.90 -16.90
CA THR A 392 -21.57 45.63 -18.15
C THR A 392 -22.23 44.76 -19.21
N LEU A 393 -23.23 45.34 -19.89
CA LEU A 393 -23.94 44.70 -20.99
C LEU A 393 -23.51 45.34 -22.30
N GLN A 394 -23.00 44.52 -23.22
CA GLN A 394 -22.70 44.92 -24.59
C GLN A 394 -23.87 44.59 -25.51
N THR A 395 -24.24 45.55 -26.34
CA THR A 395 -25.34 45.41 -27.31
C THR A 395 -24.88 44.97 -28.70
N ARG A 396 -25.82 44.39 -29.43
CA ARG A 396 -25.77 44.14 -30.87
C ARG A 396 -26.56 45.19 -31.67
N ASP A 397 -26.56 45.09 -32.99
CA ASP A 397 -27.42 45.91 -33.88
C ASP A 397 -28.90 45.55 -33.65
N GLY A 398 -29.62 46.46 -32.97
CA GLY A 398 -31.03 46.33 -32.59
C GLY A 398 -31.25 46.01 -31.11
N TYR A 399 -32.48 45.61 -30.77
CA TYR A 399 -32.88 45.41 -29.38
C TYR A 399 -32.19 44.20 -28.72
N SER A 400 -31.48 44.48 -27.63
CA SER A 400 -30.93 43.52 -26.67
C SER A 400 -31.76 43.53 -25.39
N GLY A 401 -32.32 42.38 -25.02
CA GLY A 401 -33.10 42.23 -23.79
C GLY A 401 -32.25 41.58 -22.71
N PHE A 402 -32.41 42.05 -21.46
CA PHE A 402 -31.66 41.53 -20.33
C PHE A 402 -32.60 41.06 -19.22
N THR A 403 -32.31 39.88 -18.68
CA THR A 403 -32.99 39.27 -17.52
C THR A 403 -31.97 38.60 -16.61
N LEU A 404 -32.24 38.60 -15.30
CA LEU A 404 -31.61 37.67 -14.34
C LEU A 404 -32.62 36.56 -14.02
N SER A 405 -32.28 35.32 -14.39
CA SER A 405 -33.23 34.20 -14.43
C SER A 405 -33.73 33.78 -13.04
N GLY A 406 -32.88 33.89 -12.02
CA GLY A 406 -33.06 33.26 -10.71
C GLY A 406 -32.91 31.74 -10.72
N ASP A 407 -32.48 31.15 -11.84
CA ASP A 407 -32.19 29.74 -12.03
C ASP A 407 -30.68 29.58 -12.29
N VAL A 408 -30.05 28.53 -11.75
CA VAL A 408 -28.65 28.18 -12.04
C VAL A 408 -28.52 27.29 -13.27
N ILE A 409 -27.34 27.24 -13.88
CA ILE A 409 -27.00 26.32 -14.98
C ILE A 409 -26.91 24.89 -14.43
N ASP A 410 -27.43 23.90 -15.16
CA ASP A 410 -27.26 22.48 -14.81
C ASP A 410 -25.84 22.01 -15.19
N ASP A 411 -25.10 21.44 -14.24
CA ASP A 411 -23.71 20.95 -14.40
C ASP A 411 -22.75 21.99 -15.03
N PRO A 412 -22.57 23.19 -14.43
CA PRO A 412 -21.72 24.22 -15.01
C PRO A 412 -20.25 23.80 -14.99
N VAL A 413 -19.51 24.20 -16.03
CA VAL A 413 -18.05 24.26 -15.99
C VAL A 413 -17.69 25.60 -15.33
N LEU A 414 -17.31 25.55 -14.06
CA LEU A 414 -16.89 26.71 -13.30
C LEU A 414 -15.41 27.05 -13.62
N THR A 415 -15.09 28.34 -13.63
CA THR A 415 -13.74 28.87 -13.75
C THR A 415 -13.56 29.92 -12.66
N PRO A 416 -12.58 29.75 -11.75
CA PRO A 416 -12.23 30.74 -10.73
C PRO A 416 -11.76 32.06 -11.34
N ILE A 417 -11.85 33.13 -10.56
CA ILE A 417 -11.27 34.44 -10.85
C ILE A 417 -10.20 34.69 -9.78
N GLU A 418 -8.91 34.72 -10.15
CA GLU A 418 -7.79 34.88 -9.21
C GLU A 418 -7.86 36.23 -8.49
N GLN A 419 -7.78 36.19 -7.15
CA GLN A 419 -7.74 37.36 -6.27
C GLN A 419 -6.28 37.84 -6.07
N GLY A 420 -5.97 38.50 -4.96
CA GLY A 420 -4.72 39.19 -4.67
C GLY A 420 -3.48 38.31 -4.61
N SER A 421 -2.37 38.86 -4.13
CA SER A 421 -1.25 38.03 -3.67
C SER A 421 -0.55 38.82 -2.60
N ASP A 422 -0.79 38.42 -1.37
CA ASP A 422 -0.64 39.26 -0.22
C ASP A 422 0.62 38.92 0.55
N THR A 423 1.05 39.85 1.39
CA THR A 423 2.13 39.65 2.34
C THR A 423 1.65 40.07 3.71
N VAL A 424 1.37 39.10 4.56
CA VAL A 424 0.86 39.31 5.92
C VAL A 424 1.94 38.97 6.94
N MET A 425 2.20 39.89 7.86
CA MET A 425 2.93 39.68 9.10
C MET A 425 1.94 39.85 10.24
N ALA A 426 1.57 38.77 10.92
CA ALA A 426 0.52 38.77 11.94
C ALA A 426 1.02 39.45 13.23
N GLY A 427 2.13 38.99 13.80
CA GLY A 427 2.90 39.72 14.81
C GLY A 427 2.92 39.02 16.18
N GLU A 428 2.77 39.78 17.27
CA GLU A 428 2.75 39.20 18.62
C GLU A 428 1.31 38.84 19.03
N GLY A 429 0.96 37.57 19.20
CA GLY A 429 -0.37 37.16 19.69
C GLY A 429 -0.85 35.89 19.03
N ASP A 430 -1.92 35.28 19.54
CA ASP A 430 -2.53 34.12 18.87
C ASP A 430 -3.41 34.65 17.71
N ASP A 431 -2.93 34.58 16.48
CA ASP A 431 -3.51 35.24 15.31
C ASP A 431 -4.28 34.27 14.40
N VAL A 432 -5.21 34.81 13.60
CA VAL A 432 -5.91 34.07 12.55
C VAL A 432 -5.76 34.80 11.24
N VAL A 433 -5.15 34.16 10.24
CA VAL A 433 -4.87 34.75 8.92
C VAL A 433 -5.47 33.90 7.82
N TYR A 434 -6.17 34.53 6.88
CA TYR A 434 -6.72 33.91 5.68
C TYR A 434 -6.17 34.62 4.42
N GLY A 435 -5.29 33.97 3.65
CA GLY A 435 -4.77 34.45 2.36
C GLY A 435 -5.86 34.51 1.30
N GLN A 436 -6.61 33.41 1.18
CA GLN A 436 -7.71 33.14 0.25
C GLN A 436 -7.32 32.73 -1.15
N GLY A 437 -7.12 33.64 -2.09
CA GLY A 437 -6.85 33.25 -3.48
C GLY A 437 -5.72 34.07 -4.02
N GLY A 438 -4.59 33.47 -4.32
CA GLY A 438 -3.39 34.25 -4.57
C GLY A 438 -2.15 33.41 -4.48
N ASN A 439 -1.00 34.06 -4.50
CA ASN A 439 0.26 33.42 -4.13
C ASN A 439 0.78 34.19 -2.93
N ASP A 440 0.28 33.84 -1.76
CA ASP A 440 0.37 34.64 -0.55
C ASP A 440 1.65 34.35 0.23
N SER A 441 2.07 35.31 1.04
CA SER A 441 3.16 35.18 1.99
C SER A 441 2.67 35.51 3.38
N LEU A 442 2.40 34.50 4.20
CA LEU A 442 1.82 34.65 5.55
C LEU A 442 2.87 34.31 6.62
N MET A 443 3.00 35.16 7.64
CA MET A 443 3.97 35.00 8.72
C MET A 443 3.25 35.20 10.06
N GLY A 444 3.18 34.18 10.91
CA GLY A 444 2.53 34.24 12.24
C GLY A 444 3.37 35.04 13.26
N GLU A 445 4.66 34.73 13.35
CA GLU A 445 5.65 35.29 14.29
C GLU A 445 5.61 34.71 15.72
N GLU A 446 5.04 35.40 16.73
CA GLU A 446 5.01 34.91 18.12
C GLU A 446 3.56 34.65 18.55
N GLY A 447 3.17 33.40 18.78
CA GLY A 447 1.76 33.10 19.06
C GLY A 447 1.42 31.65 18.82
N ASP A 448 0.25 31.20 19.28
CA ASP A 448 -0.35 29.97 18.74
C ASP A 448 -1.26 30.38 17.56
N ASP A 449 -0.72 30.41 16.34
CA ASP A 449 -1.32 31.03 15.16
C ASP A 449 -2.12 30.06 14.29
N SER A 450 -3.08 30.57 13.53
CA SER A 450 -3.86 29.82 12.53
C SER A 450 -3.76 30.51 11.18
N LEU A 451 -3.00 29.94 10.24
CA LEU A 451 -2.79 30.47 8.89
C LEU A 451 -3.46 29.55 7.85
N ASP A 452 -4.18 30.13 6.91
CA ASP A 452 -4.86 29.43 5.81
C ASP A 452 -4.51 30.15 4.49
N GLY A 453 -3.75 29.50 3.62
CA GLY A 453 -3.28 30.03 2.33
C GLY A 453 -4.42 30.14 1.33
N GLY A 454 -5.04 29.01 1.00
CA GLY A 454 -6.23 28.94 0.15
C GLY A 454 -5.90 28.44 -1.26
N GLU A 455 -6.31 29.13 -2.31
CA GLU A 455 -5.92 28.79 -3.69
C GLU A 455 -4.61 29.49 -4.08
N GLY A 456 -3.75 28.78 -4.83
CA GLY A 456 -2.50 29.23 -5.44
C GLY A 456 -1.24 28.78 -4.68
N ASP A 457 -0.05 29.16 -5.16
CA ASP A 457 1.21 28.66 -4.57
C ASP A 457 1.68 29.61 -3.44
N ASP A 458 1.47 29.22 -2.20
CA ASP A 458 1.65 30.03 -0.99
C ASP A 458 2.97 29.79 -0.24
N VAL A 459 3.38 30.78 0.56
CA VAL A 459 4.54 30.69 1.46
C VAL A 459 4.13 31.07 2.88
N MET A 460 4.16 30.11 3.79
CA MET A 460 3.73 30.31 5.18
C MET A 460 4.83 29.98 6.20
N ASP A 461 4.93 30.79 7.27
CA ASP A 461 5.80 30.54 8.42
C ASP A 461 5.02 30.82 9.72
N GLY A 462 4.76 29.80 10.54
CA GLY A 462 4.05 29.92 11.83
C GLY A 462 4.86 30.73 12.83
N GLY A 463 6.09 30.30 13.11
CA GLY A 463 7.06 31.04 13.90
C GLY A 463 7.32 30.41 15.26
N VAL A 464 6.81 30.99 16.34
CA VAL A 464 7.02 30.48 17.71
C VAL A 464 5.68 30.32 18.42
N GLY A 465 5.36 29.08 18.74
CA GLY A 465 4.15 28.67 19.45
C GLY A 465 3.56 27.46 18.73
N ALA A 466 2.39 26.99 19.17
CA ALA A 466 1.76 25.81 18.57
C ALA A 466 0.84 26.24 17.42
N ASP A 467 1.37 26.21 16.21
CA ASP A 467 0.73 26.82 15.04
C ASP A 467 -0.09 25.81 14.22
N THR A 468 -1.08 26.31 13.48
CA THR A 468 -1.90 25.54 12.52
C THR A 468 -1.80 26.20 11.16
N LEU A 469 -1.21 25.51 10.19
CA LEU A 469 -1.05 25.99 8.81
C LEU A 469 -1.82 25.09 7.85
N MET A 470 -2.61 25.68 6.97
CA MET A 470 -3.35 25.01 5.89
C MET A 470 -2.92 25.61 4.55
N GLY A 471 -2.27 24.85 3.67
CA GLY A 471 -1.83 25.27 2.33
C GLY A 471 -3.01 25.54 1.42
N GLY A 472 -3.76 24.47 1.12
CA GLY A 472 -4.97 24.56 0.33
C GLY A 472 -4.75 23.93 -1.04
N ALA A 473 -4.85 24.68 -2.12
CA ALA A 473 -4.70 24.17 -3.48
C ALA A 473 -3.61 24.93 -4.22
N GLY A 474 -2.51 24.29 -4.59
CA GLY A 474 -1.34 24.91 -5.19
C GLY A 474 -0.07 24.26 -4.65
N GLY A 475 1.10 24.55 -5.22
CA GLY A 475 2.36 24.01 -4.72
C GLY A 475 2.95 24.89 -3.62
N ASP A 476 2.65 24.56 -2.37
CA ASP A 476 2.87 25.42 -1.21
C ASP A 476 4.22 25.21 -0.54
N THR A 477 4.69 26.22 0.21
CA THR A 477 5.88 26.14 1.06
C THR A 477 5.55 26.56 2.49
N LEU A 478 5.48 25.59 3.40
CA LEU A 478 4.99 25.77 4.77
C LEU A 478 6.10 25.48 5.80
N SER A 479 6.22 26.34 6.80
CA SER A 479 7.17 26.24 7.92
C SER A 479 6.42 26.42 9.25
N GLY A 480 6.43 25.42 10.14
CA GLY A 480 5.77 25.52 11.45
C GLY A 480 6.55 26.41 12.41
N GLY A 481 7.85 26.11 12.60
CA GLY A 481 8.71 26.87 13.49
C GLY A 481 8.97 26.17 14.84
N GLU A 482 9.14 26.91 15.93
CA GLU A 482 9.32 26.31 17.27
C GLU A 482 7.97 26.09 17.95
N GLY A 483 7.60 24.85 18.25
CA GLY A 483 6.35 24.52 18.91
C GLY A 483 5.84 23.15 18.52
N ASP A 484 4.64 22.79 18.99
CA ASP A 484 3.98 21.55 18.57
C ASP A 484 2.99 21.93 17.45
N ASP A 485 3.43 21.86 16.20
CA ASP A 485 2.73 22.45 15.05
C ASP A 485 1.85 21.43 14.29
N TYR A 486 0.81 21.92 13.62
CA TYR A 486 0.02 21.17 12.66
C TYR A 486 0.11 21.84 11.28
N ILE A 487 0.55 21.09 10.27
CA ILE A 487 0.66 21.57 8.88
C ILE A 487 -0.06 20.59 7.95
N ASP A 488 -0.91 21.12 7.08
CA ASP A 488 -1.62 20.39 6.01
C ASP A 488 -1.31 21.09 4.68
N GLY A 489 -0.67 20.41 3.73
CA GLY A 489 -0.31 20.94 2.41
C GLY A 489 -1.54 21.11 1.53
N GLY A 490 -2.28 20.02 1.30
CA GLY A 490 -3.55 20.03 0.58
C GLY A 490 -3.42 19.42 -0.81
N GLU A 491 -3.86 20.12 -1.86
CA GLU A 491 -3.69 19.69 -3.25
C GLU A 491 -2.48 20.38 -3.87
N GLY A 492 -1.44 19.66 -4.30
CA GLY A 492 -0.25 20.31 -4.85
C GLY A 492 1.01 19.47 -4.69
N ASP A 493 2.12 19.92 -5.29
CA ASP A 493 3.43 19.35 -4.93
C ASP A 493 4.02 20.28 -3.84
N ASP A 494 3.86 19.93 -2.57
CA ASP A 494 4.10 20.82 -1.43
C ASP A 494 5.47 20.62 -0.76
N PHE A 495 5.97 21.66 -0.10
CA PHE A 495 7.16 21.62 0.75
C PHE A 495 6.81 22.00 2.19
N LEU A 496 6.83 21.01 3.09
CA LEU A 496 6.46 21.18 4.49
C LEU A 496 7.70 21.03 5.38
N SER A 497 7.88 21.94 6.33
CA SER A 497 8.94 21.82 7.32
C SER A 497 8.55 22.33 8.71
N THR A 498 9.19 21.80 9.75
CA THR A 498 8.99 22.27 11.13
C THR A 498 10.31 22.44 11.88
N GLY A 499 10.25 23.13 13.02
CA GLY A 499 11.35 23.27 13.96
C GLY A 499 11.23 22.28 15.11
N ILE A 500 11.49 22.74 16.33
CA ILE A 500 11.56 21.85 17.50
C ILE A 500 10.20 21.72 18.18
N GLY A 501 9.78 20.48 18.44
CA GLY A 501 8.56 20.17 19.17
C GLY A 501 7.95 18.87 18.64
N ASN A 502 6.71 18.56 19.02
CA ASN A 502 6.04 17.36 18.55
C ASN A 502 4.99 17.74 17.50
N ASP A 503 5.37 17.61 16.24
CA ASP A 503 4.67 18.16 15.09
C ASP A 503 3.82 17.12 14.34
N THR A 504 2.86 17.61 13.56
CA THR A 504 2.09 16.82 12.61
C THR A 504 2.11 17.47 11.24
N LEU A 505 2.63 16.78 10.23
CA LEU A 505 2.68 17.23 8.84
C LEU A 505 1.87 16.27 7.97
N VAL A 506 1.01 16.82 7.12
CA VAL A 506 0.20 16.08 6.14
C VAL A 506 0.45 16.70 4.76
N GLY A 507 0.98 15.94 3.81
CA GLY A 507 1.22 16.39 2.43
C GLY A 507 -0.08 16.61 1.68
N GLY A 508 -0.80 15.52 1.41
CA GLY A 508 -2.12 15.57 0.79
C GLY A 508 -2.14 14.89 -0.59
N GLU A 509 -2.61 15.58 -1.62
CA GLU A 509 -2.57 15.09 -3.01
C GLU A 509 -1.43 15.75 -3.79
N GLY A 510 -0.46 14.99 -4.26
CA GLY A 510 0.64 15.41 -5.11
C GLY A 510 1.96 14.82 -4.64
N ASN A 511 3.10 15.29 -5.15
CA ASN A 511 4.40 14.75 -4.76
C ASN A 511 5.06 15.68 -3.75
N ASP A 512 4.89 15.36 -2.49
CA ASP A 512 5.19 16.25 -1.38
C ASP A 512 6.58 16.01 -0.81
N THR A 513 7.15 17.04 -0.18
CA THR A 513 8.41 16.95 0.56
C THR A 513 8.20 17.40 1.99
N LEU A 514 8.26 16.46 2.93
CA LEU A 514 8.03 16.70 4.36
C LEU A 514 9.35 16.55 5.13
N HIS A 515 9.68 17.52 5.99
CA HIS A 515 10.90 17.49 6.80
C HIS A 515 10.71 18.11 8.19
N ASN A 516 10.82 17.31 9.25
CA ASN A 516 10.73 17.80 10.63
C ASN A 516 12.09 18.29 11.18
N SER A 517 12.10 18.73 12.43
CA SER A 517 13.32 18.73 13.25
C SER A 517 13.17 17.80 14.46
N ALA A 518 13.77 18.12 15.60
CA ALA A 518 13.79 17.20 16.74
C ALA A 518 12.44 17.20 17.48
N GLY A 519 11.88 16.02 17.74
CA GLY A 519 10.49 15.87 18.15
C GLY A 519 10.10 14.44 18.49
N ASP A 520 8.82 14.15 18.69
CA ASP A 520 8.27 12.82 18.40
C ASP A 520 7.08 13.14 17.45
N ASP A 521 7.33 13.05 16.15
CA ASP A 521 6.52 13.70 15.11
C ASP A 521 5.68 12.70 14.30
N SER A 522 4.65 13.20 13.62
CA SER A 522 3.77 12.43 12.73
C SER A 522 3.78 13.04 11.34
N LEU A 523 4.32 12.34 10.34
CA LEU A 523 4.44 12.81 8.97
C LEU A 523 3.66 11.87 8.04
N VAL A 524 2.73 12.41 7.25
CA VAL A 524 1.89 11.64 6.31
C VAL A 524 2.04 12.23 4.91
N GLY A 525 2.52 11.46 3.94
CA GLY A 525 2.67 11.87 2.53
C GLY A 525 1.31 12.06 1.87
N GLY A 526 0.58 10.96 1.67
CA GLY A 526 -0.78 10.98 1.13
C GLY A 526 -0.88 10.29 -0.22
N VAL A 527 -1.22 11.04 -1.28
CA VAL A 527 -1.37 10.51 -2.63
C VAL A 527 -0.34 11.15 -3.55
N GLY A 528 0.63 10.37 -4.00
CA GLY A 528 1.66 10.74 -4.94
C GLY A 528 2.98 10.11 -4.55
N ASN A 529 4.08 10.57 -5.14
CA ASN A 529 5.40 10.01 -4.82
C ASN A 529 6.12 10.97 -3.86
N ASP A 530 6.02 10.68 -2.57
CA ASP A 530 6.39 11.61 -1.51
C ASP A 530 7.82 11.39 -1.00
N SER A 531 8.41 12.45 -0.44
CA SER A 531 9.74 12.45 0.16
C SER A 531 9.67 12.91 1.61
N ILE A 532 9.68 11.97 2.54
CA ILE A 532 9.55 12.22 3.98
C ILE A 532 10.90 12.03 4.67
N VAL A 533 11.35 13.04 5.40
CA VAL A 533 12.61 13.01 6.15
C VAL A 533 12.35 13.39 7.61
N ALA A 534 12.42 12.40 8.49
CA ALA A 534 12.44 12.59 9.93
C ALA A 534 13.87 12.77 10.47
N THR A 535 14.00 13.17 11.75
CA THR A 535 15.31 13.48 12.37
C THR A 535 15.54 12.81 13.72
N ASP A 536 15.67 13.57 14.82
CA ASP A 536 15.86 13.01 16.17
C ASP A 536 14.47 12.90 16.82
N GLY A 537 13.98 11.70 17.13
CA GLY A 537 12.65 11.51 17.68
C GLY A 537 12.16 10.07 17.63
N ASN A 538 11.07 9.73 18.30
CA ASN A 538 10.36 8.49 17.97
C ASN A 538 9.23 8.86 17.00
N ASP A 539 9.57 8.95 15.72
CA ASP A 539 8.73 9.54 14.70
C ASP A 539 7.83 8.47 14.04
N THR A 540 6.67 8.89 13.54
CA THR A 540 5.72 8.05 12.78
C THR A 540 5.56 8.61 11.38
N LEU A 541 5.92 7.82 10.37
CA LEU A 541 5.88 8.20 8.96
C LEU A 541 4.94 7.26 8.19
N GLU A 542 4.06 7.82 7.37
CA GLU A 542 3.16 7.10 6.46
C GLU A 542 3.32 7.67 5.04
N GLY A 543 3.74 6.84 4.08
CA GLY A 543 3.88 7.22 2.66
C GLY A 543 2.52 7.41 1.99
N GLY A 544 1.76 6.32 1.88
CA GLY A 544 0.38 6.35 1.40
C GLY A 544 0.23 5.67 0.05
N ILE A 545 -0.20 6.39 -0.99
CA ILE A 545 -0.35 5.85 -2.35
C ILE A 545 0.69 6.49 -3.28
N GLY A 546 1.62 5.69 -3.77
CA GLY A 546 2.61 6.08 -4.77
C GLY A 546 3.99 5.53 -4.40
N ASP A 547 5.01 5.81 -5.22
CA ASP A 547 6.37 5.30 -4.92
C ASP A 547 7.08 6.29 -3.99
N ASP A 548 7.08 6.01 -2.69
CA ASP A 548 7.51 6.95 -1.63
C ASP A 548 8.96 6.74 -1.20
N THR A 549 9.56 7.77 -0.60
CA THR A 549 10.90 7.72 0.00
C THR A 549 10.89 8.28 1.41
N MET A 550 11.22 7.45 2.40
CA MET A 550 11.15 7.77 3.82
C MET A 550 12.46 7.52 4.57
N PHE A 551 12.83 8.44 5.46
CA PHE A 551 13.99 8.30 6.36
C PHE A 551 13.55 8.59 7.81
N GLY A 552 13.71 7.64 8.73
CA GLY A 552 13.35 7.75 10.16
C GLY A 552 14.33 8.63 10.95
N GLY A 553 15.62 8.29 10.89
CA GLY A 553 16.67 9.11 11.50
C GLY A 553 17.31 8.43 12.71
N ASN A 554 17.23 9.06 13.89
CA ASN A 554 17.74 8.48 15.14
C ASN A 554 16.58 8.28 16.12
N ASP A 555 16.78 7.37 17.08
CA ASP A 555 15.77 6.93 18.05
C ASP A 555 14.78 5.93 17.40
N ASN A 556 13.63 5.59 18.00
CA ASN A 556 12.86 4.41 17.55
C ASN A 556 11.66 4.84 16.71
N ASP A 557 11.76 4.64 15.41
CA ASP A 557 10.80 5.16 14.43
C ASP A 557 9.82 4.09 13.94
N SER A 558 8.69 4.54 13.41
CA SER A 558 7.68 3.69 12.77
C SER A 558 7.40 4.21 11.36
N LEU A 559 7.78 3.45 10.33
CA LEU A 559 7.61 3.80 8.92
C LEU A 559 6.64 2.81 8.25
N ASP A 560 5.64 3.31 7.51
CA ASP A 560 4.69 2.53 6.70
C ASP A 560 4.66 3.07 5.26
N GLY A 561 5.10 2.27 4.29
CA GLY A 561 5.16 2.60 2.86
C GLY A 561 3.79 2.80 2.24
N GLY A 562 2.95 1.76 2.34
CA GLY A 562 1.61 1.77 1.80
C GLY A 562 1.51 1.08 0.45
N ASP A 563 0.90 1.72 -0.53
CA ASP A 563 0.73 1.19 -1.89
C ASP A 563 1.79 1.81 -2.82
N GLY A 564 2.74 1.05 -3.33
CA GLY A 564 3.77 1.56 -4.25
C GLY A 564 5.11 0.87 -4.07
N ALA A 565 6.09 1.18 -4.93
CA ALA A 565 7.44 0.63 -4.77
C ALA A 565 8.29 1.58 -3.93
N ASP A 566 8.33 1.34 -2.62
CA ASP A 566 8.80 2.33 -1.65
C ASP A 566 10.27 2.16 -1.26
N VAL A 567 10.87 3.24 -0.76
CA VAL A 567 12.23 3.25 -0.20
C VAL A 567 12.20 3.73 1.24
N LEU A 568 12.49 2.84 2.19
CA LEU A 568 12.45 3.13 3.63
C LEU A 568 13.85 2.94 4.26
N ASP A 569 14.27 3.87 5.11
CA ASP A 569 15.50 3.78 5.91
C ASP A 569 15.23 4.21 7.36
N GLY A 570 15.26 3.27 8.32
CA GLY A 570 14.96 3.52 9.74
C GLY A 570 16.05 4.36 10.40
N GLY A 571 17.30 3.96 10.20
CA GLY A 571 18.47 4.74 10.61
C GLY A 571 19.15 4.15 11.85
N ALA A 572 19.04 4.80 13.00
CA ALA A 572 19.66 4.30 14.24
C ALA A 572 18.65 4.24 15.36
N GLY A 573 18.25 3.05 15.79
CA GLY A 573 17.00 2.89 16.50
C GLY A 573 16.62 1.43 16.64
N SER A 574 15.60 1.15 17.42
CA SER A 574 14.87 -0.11 17.26
C SER A 574 13.61 0.21 16.46
N ASP A 575 13.74 0.16 15.14
CA ASP A 575 12.74 0.72 14.24
C ASP A 575 11.71 -0.32 13.82
N THR A 576 10.51 0.14 13.42
CA THR A 576 9.47 -0.69 12.81
C THR A 576 9.20 -0.19 11.41
N LEU A 577 9.48 -1.01 10.39
CA LEU A 577 9.34 -0.64 8.99
C LEU A 577 8.41 -1.62 8.28
N ILE A 578 7.39 -1.11 7.60
CA ILE A 578 6.41 -1.88 6.81
C ILE A 578 6.45 -1.34 5.38
N GLY A 579 6.74 -2.19 4.40
CA GLY A 579 6.74 -1.82 2.97
C GLY A 579 5.33 -1.65 2.44
N GLY A 580 4.55 -2.74 2.45
CA GLY A 580 3.15 -2.72 2.04
C GLY A 580 2.93 -3.44 0.72
N ASP A 581 2.23 -2.82 -0.21
CA ASP A 581 1.92 -3.37 -1.53
C ASP A 581 2.90 -2.83 -2.58
N GLY A 582 3.87 -3.61 -3.05
CA GLY A 582 4.76 -3.11 -4.08
C GLY A 582 5.99 -3.93 -4.38
N GLY A 583 7.16 -3.42 -4.05
CA GLY A 583 8.43 -3.97 -4.49
C GLY A 583 9.52 -3.13 -3.88
N ASP A 584 9.64 -3.29 -2.58
CA ASP A 584 10.11 -2.24 -1.69
C ASP A 584 11.60 -2.41 -1.38
N THR A 585 12.28 -1.30 -1.08
CA THR A 585 13.67 -1.30 -0.65
C THR A 585 13.75 -0.76 0.77
N ILE A 586 13.99 -1.65 1.74
CA ILE A 586 13.92 -1.32 3.16
C ILE A 586 15.27 -1.54 3.83
N SER A 587 15.70 -0.56 4.62
CA SER A 587 16.93 -0.56 5.43
C SER A 587 16.55 -0.27 6.88
N GLY A 588 16.73 -1.22 7.81
CA GLY A 588 16.46 -0.97 9.23
C GLY A 588 17.50 -0.02 9.82
N GLY A 589 18.77 -0.40 9.74
CA GLY A 589 19.89 0.41 10.21
C GLY A 589 20.50 -0.17 11.48
N ASP A 590 21.09 0.66 12.34
CA ASP A 590 21.71 0.17 13.58
C ASP A 590 20.68 0.12 14.73
N GLY A 591 20.41 -1.06 15.25
CA GLY A 591 19.67 -1.36 16.48
C GLY A 591 18.81 -2.61 16.27
N ASP A 592 17.89 -2.92 17.19
CA ASP A 592 17.08 -4.14 17.07
C ASP A 592 15.81 -3.83 16.25
N ASP A 593 15.82 -4.10 14.94
CA ASP A 593 14.78 -3.65 14.00
C ASP A 593 13.71 -4.72 13.70
N TYR A 594 12.50 -4.28 13.36
CA TYR A 594 11.43 -5.11 12.78
C TYR A 594 11.09 -4.60 11.38
N ILE A 595 11.23 -5.47 10.37
CA ILE A 595 10.94 -5.16 8.96
C ILE A 595 9.95 -6.18 8.38
N GLU A 596 8.90 -5.68 7.72
CA GLU A 596 7.93 -6.46 6.94
C GLU A 596 7.83 -5.89 5.51
N GLY A 597 8.22 -6.68 4.49
CA GLY A 597 8.16 -6.28 3.08
C GLY A 597 6.73 -6.16 2.57
N GLY A 598 5.98 -7.26 2.63
CA GLY A 598 4.54 -7.27 2.32
C GLY A 598 4.23 -8.01 1.03
N LEU A 599 3.58 -7.36 0.06
CA LEU A 599 3.32 -7.94 -1.25
C LEU A 599 4.34 -7.44 -2.27
N GLY A 600 4.78 -8.34 -3.14
CA GLY A 600 5.70 -8.01 -4.21
C GLY A 600 7.12 -8.45 -3.89
N ASN A 601 8.07 -7.99 -4.70
CA ASN A 601 9.44 -8.52 -4.63
C ASN A 601 10.34 -7.52 -3.91
N ASP A 602 10.62 -7.78 -2.63
CA ASP A 602 11.20 -6.80 -1.72
C ASP A 602 12.71 -7.02 -1.51
N SER A 603 13.39 -5.96 -1.10
CA SER A 603 14.82 -5.94 -0.79
C SER A 603 15.03 -5.40 0.61
N LEU A 604 15.20 -6.29 1.58
CA LEU A 604 15.25 -5.98 3.00
C LEU A 604 16.69 -6.09 3.53
N THR A 605 17.16 -5.05 4.21
CA THR A 605 18.50 -4.99 4.78
C THR A 605 18.52 -4.40 6.19
N THR A 606 19.50 -4.79 7.02
CA THR A 606 19.71 -4.21 8.36
C THR A 606 21.18 -3.96 8.68
N GLY A 607 21.42 -3.21 9.77
CA GLY A 607 22.71 -2.93 10.37
C GLY A 607 22.95 -3.76 11.63
N LEU A 608 23.62 -3.19 12.64
CA LEU A 608 23.99 -3.93 13.85
C LEU A 608 22.82 -4.05 14.83
N GLY A 609 22.53 -5.24 15.33
CA GLY A 609 21.50 -5.44 16.35
C GLY A 609 20.94 -6.84 16.28
N ASN A 610 19.83 -7.12 16.96
CA ASN A 610 19.11 -8.37 16.81
C ASN A 610 17.79 -8.10 16.08
N ASP A 611 17.76 -8.38 14.79
CA ASP A 611 16.73 -7.94 13.85
C ASP A 611 15.72 -9.03 13.53
N THR A 612 14.54 -8.61 13.05
CA THR A 612 13.53 -9.48 12.45
C THR A 612 13.16 -8.96 11.07
N LEU A 613 13.40 -9.76 10.03
CA LEU A 613 13.06 -9.45 8.64
C LEU A 613 12.03 -10.46 8.13
N ILE A 614 10.94 -9.98 7.54
CA ILE A 614 9.87 -10.79 6.95
C ILE A 614 9.64 -10.31 5.52
N GLY A 615 9.92 -11.15 4.52
CA GLY A 615 9.72 -10.84 3.09
C GLY A 615 8.24 -10.68 2.75
N GLY A 616 7.48 -11.77 2.81
CA GLY A 616 6.03 -11.75 2.60
C GLY A 616 5.61 -12.58 1.40
N GLU A 617 4.82 -12.01 0.47
CA GLU A 617 4.48 -12.65 -0.80
C GLU A 617 5.29 -12.06 -1.96
N GLY A 618 6.22 -12.82 -2.53
CA GLY A 618 6.96 -12.47 -3.74
C GLY A 618 8.32 -13.14 -3.74
N ASP A 619 9.16 -12.84 -4.74
CA ASP A 619 10.54 -13.34 -4.74
C ASP A 619 11.43 -12.29 -4.04
N ASP A 620 11.71 -12.49 -2.75
CA ASP A 620 12.31 -11.49 -1.86
C ASP A 620 13.82 -11.66 -1.68
N THR A 621 14.51 -10.58 -1.32
CA THR A 621 15.93 -10.59 -0.96
C THR A 621 16.13 -10.03 0.45
N LEU A 622 16.54 -10.89 1.38
CA LEU A 622 16.76 -10.53 2.79
C LEU A 622 18.24 -10.62 3.12
N ARG A 623 18.78 -9.60 3.78
CA ARG A 623 20.19 -9.57 4.21
C ARG A 623 20.38 -8.79 5.51
N ASN A 624 20.78 -9.47 6.58
CA ASN A 624 21.12 -8.83 7.84
C ASN A 624 22.57 -8.31 7.89
N SER A 625 22.95 -7.76 9.04
CA SER A 625 24.35 -7.63 9.44
C SER A 625 24.64 -8.47 10.71
N ALA A 626 25.41 -7.95 11.67
CA ALA A 626 25.85 -8.74 12.81
C ALA A 626 24.81 -8.68 13.93
N GLY A 627 24.44 -9.83 14.49
CA GLY A 627 23.24 -9.96 15.32
C GLY A 627 22.88 -11.41 15.56
N ASP A 628 22.04 -11.70 16.56
CA ASP A 628 21.30 -12.99 16.53
C ASP A 628 19.92 -12.66 15.92
N ASP A 629 19.79 -12.85 14.60
CA ASP A 629 18.68 -12.33 13.78
C ASP A 629 17.66 -13.40 13.37
N SER A 630 16.46 -12.97 12.97
CA SER A 630 15.38 -13.82 12.46
C SER A 630 14.96 -13.37 11.06
N LEU A 631 15.21 -14.17 10.04
CA LEU A 631 14.90 -13.87 8.64
C LEU A 631 13.88 -14.87 8.08
N VAL A 632 12.75 -14.39 7.60
CA VAL A 632 11.65 -15.21 7.05
C VAL A 632 11.33 -14.75 5.62
N GLY A 633 11.53 -15.62 4.62
CA GLY A 633 11.23 -15.33 3.22
C GLY A 633 9.73 -15.20 2.98
N GLY A 634 8.99 -16.30 3.14
CA GLY A 634 7.53 -16.31 3.05
C GLY A 634 7.04 -17.12 1.85
N VAL A 635 6.35 -16.50 0.91
CA VAL A 635 5.80 -17.15 -0.29
C VAL A 635 6.50 -16.62 -1.52
N GLY A 636 7.25 -17.48 -2.20
CA GLY A 636 7.96 -17.15 -3.44
C GLY A 636 9.33 -17.81 -3.44
N ASN A 637 10.23 -17.40 -4.33
CA ASN A 637 11.59 -17.96 -4.37
C ASN A 637 12.55 -16.93 -3.78
N ASP A 638 12.86 -17.10 -2.51
CA ASP A 638 13.51 -16.09 -1.70
C ASP A 638 15.03 -16.27 -1.66
N SER A 639 15.75 -15.17 -1.46
CA SER A 639 17.20 -15.12 -1.32
C SER A 639 17.57 -14.54 0.04
N ILE A 640 17.88 -15.40 1.00
CA ILE A 640 18.22 -15.03 2.37
C ILE A 640 19.73 -15.14 2.58
N VAL A 641 20.37 -14.06 3.05
CA VAL A 641 21.80 -14.01 3.32
C VAL A 641 22.03 -13.47 4.72
N ALA A 642 22.27 -14.38 5.66
CA ALA A 642 22.71 -14.05 7.01
C ALA A 642 24.22 -13.76 7.08
N THR A 643 24.72 -13.21 8.19
CA THR A 643 26.14 -12.83 8.34
C THR A 643 26.81 -13.31 9.64
N ASP A 644 27.04 -12.45 10.64
CA ASP A 644 27.72 -12.81 11.89
C ASP A 644 26.69 -12.96 13.01
N GLY A 645 26.63 -14.12 13.66
CA GLY A 645 25.84 -14.37 14.86
C GLY A 645 24.96 -15.60 14.70
N ASN A 646 24.17 -15.97 15.72
CA ASN A 646 23.40 -17.24 15.66
C ASN A 646 22.01 -16.96 15.10
N ASP A 647 21.92 -17.00 13.77
CA ASP A 647 20.74 -16.55 13.04
C ASP A 647 19.71 -17.68 12.87
N THR A 648 18.45 -17.30 12.70
CA THR A 648 17.34 -18.21 12.34
C THR A 648 16.78 -17.81 11.00
N LEU A 649 16.86 -18.71 10.02
CA LEU A 649 16.41 -18.49 8.64
C LEU A 649 15.26 -19.46 8.31
N GLU A 650 14.15 -18.93 7.80
CA GLU A 650 13.01 -19.68 7.30
C GLU A 650 12.70 -19.27 5.86
N GLY A 651 12.83 -20.18 4.88
CA GLY A 651 12.53 -19.91 3.47
C GLY A 651 11.02 -19.78 3.23
N GLY A 652 10.27 -20.81 3.59
CA GLY A 652 8.82 -20.80 3.53
C GLY A 652 8.28 -21.64 2.37
N SER A 653 7.61 -21.04 1.41
CA SER A 653 7.03 -21.74 0.26
C SER A 653 7.63 -21.29 -1.05
N GLY A 654 8.40 -22.15 -1.71
CA GLY A 654 8.96 -21.91 -3.04
C GLY A 654 10.38 -22.46 -3.10
N ALA A 655 11.17 -22.08 -4.09
CA ALA A 655 12.53 -22.61 -4.24
C ALA A 655 13.54 -21.60 -3.69
N ASP A 656 13.88 -21.73 -2.42
CA ASP A 656 14.60 -20.69 -1.68
C ASP A 656 16.12 -20.92 -1.70
N THR A 657 16.88 -19.84 -1.55
CA THR A 657 18.35 -19.90 -1.41
C THR A 657 18.75 -19.20 -0.13
N MET A 658 19.41 -19.93 0.78
CA MET A 658 19.79 -19.45 2.10
C MET A 658 21.28 -19.63 2.38
N TYR A 659 21.89 -18.63 3.03
CA TYR A 659 23.27 -18.67 3.54
C TYR A 659 23.25 -18.26 5.02
N GLY A 660 23.66 -19.16 5.91
CA GLY A 660 23.75 -18.95 7.36
C GLY A 660 24.85 -17.96 7.73
N GLY A 661 26.08 -18.21 7.28
CA GLY A 661 27.17 -17.25 7.44
C GLY A 661 28.22 -17.74 8.43
N ASN A 662 28.50 -16.95 9.46
CA ASN A 662 29.42 -17.33 10.54
C ASN A 662 28.63 -17.52 11.83
N ASP A 663 29.17 -18.35 12.73
CA ASP A 663 28.54 -18.76 13.99
C ASP A 663 27.48 -19.86 13.76
N ASN A 664 26.60 -20.16 14.75
CA ASN A 664 25.81 -21.39 14.70
C ASN A 664 24.38 -21.07 14.29
N ASP A 665 24.02 -21.36 13.05
CA ASP A 665 22.75 -20.95 12.48
C ASP A 665 21.71 -22.07 12.49
N LEU A 666 20.44 -21.66 12.45
CA LEU A 666 19.29 -22.54 12.25
C LEU A 666 18.64 -22.23 10.91
N LEU A 667 18.65 -23.17 9.97
CA LEU A 667 18.07 -23.02 8.63
C LEU A 667 16.90 -23.99 8.43
N ALA A 668 15.76 -23.47 7.98
CA ALA A 668 14.58 -24.25 7.59
C ALA A 668 14.07 -23.80 6.22
N GLY A 669 14.20 -24.64 5.19
CA GLY A 669 13.76 -24.30 3.82
C GLY A 669 12.25 -24.16 3.69
N GLY A 670 11.50 -25.00 4.42
CA GLY A 670 10.05 -25.05 4.28
C GLY A 670 9.64 -26.03 3.17
N THR A 671 8.76 -25.62 2.26
CA THR A 671 8.33 -26.45 1.14
C THR A 671 8.91 -25.94 -0.18
N GLY A 672 9.52 -26.84 -0.96
CA GLY A 672 9.91 -26.51 -2.32
C GLY A 672 11.16 -27.25 -2.75
N ASP A 673 12.02 -26.63 -3.54
CA ASP A 673 13.29 -27.25 -3.92
C ASP A 673 14.41 -26.27 -3.48
N ASP A 674 14.85 -26.38 -2.24
CA ASP A 674 15.65 -25.34 -1.58
C ASP A 674 17.16 -25.57 -1.69
N VAL A 675 17.93 -24.49 -1.54
CA VAL A 675 19.40 -24.53 -1.46
C VAL A 675 19.83 -23.84 -0.17
N MET A 676 20.43 -24.60 0.74
CA MET A 676 20.86 -24.08 2.05
C MET A 676 22.36 -24.29 2.25
N HIS A 677 23.03 -23.23 2.69
CA HIS A 677 24.45 -23.19 3.00
C HIS A 677 24.64 -22.76 4.45
N GLY A 678 25.24 -23.61 5.29
CA GLY A 678 25.60 -23.24 6.67
C GLY A 678 26.79 -22.26 6.71
N GLU A 679 27.80 -22.57 5.90
CA GLU A 679 29.09 -21.87 5.74
C GLU A 679 30.12 -22.15 6.83
N ALA A 680 30.10 -21.47 7.98
CA ALA A 680 31.14 -21.58 9.00
C ALA A 680 30.58 -21.86 10.38
N ASP A 681 31.31 -22.64 11.17
CA ASP A 681 30.89 -23.11 12.50
C ASP A 681 29.82 -24.21 12.44
N SER A 682 28.97 -24.36 13.46
CA SER A 682 28.13 -25.56 13.61
C SER A 682 26.66 -25.25 13.36
N ASP A 683 26.18 -25.56 12.16
CA ASP A 683 24.84 -25.21 11.72
C ASP A 683 23.84 -26.34 11.93
N THR A 684 22.57 -25.96 12.04
CA THR A 684 21.45 -26.90 12.13
C THR A 684 20.46 -26.68 10.98
N PHE A 685 20.31 -27.68 10.12
CA PHE A 685 19.26 -27.72 9.10
C PHE A 685 18.04 -28.44 9.67
N LEU A 686 16.95 -27.72 9.86
CA LEU A 686 15.69 -28.28 10.35
C LEU A 686 14.79 -28.65 9.17
N MET A 687 14.41 -29.93 9.10
CA MET A 687 13.56 -30.44 8.04
C MET A 687 12.11 -30.62 8.53
N GLU A 688 11.14 -30.21 7.70
CA GLU A 688 9.71 -30.34 7.96
C GLU A 688 9.01 -31.25 6.93
N ASP A 689 7.77 -31.67 7.20
CA ASP A 689 7.03 -32.52 6.26
C ASP A 689 6.80 -31.78 4.92
N SER A 690 6.96 -32.48 3.80
CA SER A 690 6.84 -31.91 2.43
C SER A 690 7.96 -30.94 2.04
N PHE A 691 9.17 -31.16 2.58
CA PHE A 691 10.35 -30.36 2.30
C PHE A 691 10.71 -30.27 0.80
N GLY A 692 10.43 -31.32 0.03
CA GLY A 692 10.67 -31.36 -1.42
C GLY A 692 12.09 -31.79 -1.80
N ASN A 693 12.74 -31.18 -2.81
CA ASN A 693 14.06 -31.65 -3.29
C ASN A 693 15.22 -30.72 -2.94
N ASP A 694 15.65 -30.76 -1.68
CA ASP A 694 16.59 -29.78 -1.16
C ASP A 694 18.06 -30.16 -1.35
N THR A 695 18.90 -29.14 -1.41
CA THR A 695 20.37 -29.25 -1.44
C THR A 695 20.97 -28.53 -0.24
N LEU A 696 21.63 -29.29 0.64
CA LEU A 696 22.28 -28.77 1.84
C LEU A 696 23.80 -28.85 1.71
N THR A 697 24.47 -27.78 2.11
CA THR A 697 25.93 -27.76 2.33
C THR A 697 26.18 -27.21 3.71
N GLY A 698 26.79 -27.97 4.61
CA GLY A 698 27.14 -27.49 5.95
C GLY A 698 28.26 -26.46 5.85
N GLY A 699 29.50 -26.89 5.84
CA GLY A 699 30.62 -25.96 5.83
C GLY A 699 31.91 -26.65 6.15
N GLU A 700 33.01 -25.92 6.10
CA GLU A 700 34.35 -26.45 6.50
C GLU A 700 35.14 -25.41 7.30
N ALA A 701 34.54 -24.24 7.55
CA ALA A 701 35.14 -23.15 8.29
C ALA A 701 34.69 -23.21 9.76
N GLY A 702 35.48 -22.62 10.67
CA GLY A 702 35.10 -22.57 12.08
C GLY A 702 35.10 -23.92 12.81
N VAL A 703 34.14 -24.10 13.73
CA VAL A 703 33.78 -25.34 14.41
C VAL A 703 32.88 -26.16 13.49
N ASP A 704 33.52 -26.85 12.56
CA ASP A 704 32.96 -27.81 11.60
C ASP A 704 32.18 -28.97 12.29
N PHE A 705 30.88 -28.78 12.53
CA PHE A 705 29.98 -29.79 13.11
C PHE A 705 28.50 -29.50 12.79
N ASP A 706 28.13 -29.71 11.53
CA ASP A 706 26.80 -29.45 11.00
C ASP A 706 25.83 -30.62 11.26
N THR A 707 24.59 -30.28 11.57
CA THR A 707 23.54 -31.24 11.92
C THR A 707 22.32 -31.06 11.02
N VAL A 708 21.82 -32.15 10.44
CA VAL A 708 20.49 -32.17 9.80
C VAL A 708 19.51 -32.88 10.72
N ASP A 709 18.43 -32.19 11.10
CA ASP A 709 17.40 -32.67 12.02
C ASP A 709 16.11 -33.03 11.29
N PHE A 710 15.82 -34.33 11.21
CA PHE A 710 14.60 -34.91 10.65
C PHE A 710 13.63 -35.41 11.73
N SER A 711 13.85 -35.10 13.00
CA SER A 711 13.07 -35.66 14.12
C SER A 711 11.58 -35.28 14.09
N SER A 712 11.23 -34.22 13.36
CA SER A 712 9.85 -33.74 13.18
C SER A 712 9.06 -34.57 12.15
N LEU A 713 9.75 -35.32 11.28
CA LEU A 713 9.13 -35.96 10.11
C LEU A 713 8.20 -37.11 10.49
N SER A 714 7.11 -37.23 9.73
CA SER A 714 6.07 -38.23 9.97
C SER A 714 6.26 -39.55 9.21
N ASN A 715 7.21 -39.60 8.28
CA ASN A 715 7.56 -40.77 7.45
C ASN A 715 8.94 -41.32 7.83
N GLY A 716 9.15 -42.63 7.62
CA GLY A 716 10.46 -43.23 7.75
C GLY A 716 11.38 -42.91 6.57
N LEU A 717 12.67 -42.83 6.85
CA LEU A 717 13.70 -42.28 6.00
C LEU A 717 14.61 -43.37 5.42
N SER A 718 15.07 -43.14 4.20
CA SER A 718 16.12 -43.93 3.55
C SER A 718 17.33 -43.04 3.27
N VAL A 719 18.38 -43.20 4.07
CA VAL A 719 19.65 -42.49 3.95
C VAL A 719 20.64 -43.33 3.14
N THR A 720 21.32 -42.72 2.18
CA THR A 720 22.40 -43.35 1.39
C THR A 720 23.59 -42.41 1.31
N TYR A 721 24.69 -42.80 1.95
CA TYR A 721 25.95 -42.08 1.83
C TYR A 721 26.61 -42.37 0.48
N THR A 722 27.24 -41.35 -0.11
CA THR A 722 27.96 -41.46 -1.39
C THR A 722 29.47 -41.18 -1.25
N GLY A 723 29.87 -40.65 -0.11
CA GLY A 723 31.24 -40.40 0.34
C GLY A 723 31.24 -39.96 1.80
N ASN A 724 32.36 -39.40 2.24
CA ASN A 724 32.44 -38.75 3.55
C ASN A 724 31.54 -37.52 3.56
N GLU A 725 30.79 -37.35 4.66
CA GLU A 725 29.93 -36.19 4.93
C GLU A 725 28.97 -35.85 3.78
N ALA A 726 28.66 -36.80 2.89
CA ALA A 726 27.89 -36.55 1.68
C ALA A 726 26.98 -37.71 1.29
N GLY A 727 25.74 -37.40 0.92
CA GLY A 727 24.73 -38.43 0.65
C GLY A 727 23.38 -37.87 0.23
N THR A 728 22.38 -38.76 0.28
CA THR A 728 20.98 -38.42 0.01
C THR A 728 20.07 -39.02 1.07
N VAL A 729 19.05 -38.30 1.50
CA VAL A 729 17.96 -38.77 2.35
C VAL A 729 16.65 -38.70 1.57
N THR A 730 15.79 -39.70 1.66
CA THR A 730 14.45 -39.65 1.07
C THR A 730 13.40 -40.26 1.98
N ASP A 731 12.22 -39.65 2.05
CA ASP A 731 11.03 -40.18 2.73
C ASP A 731 10.15 -41.03 1.79
N GLY A 732 10.57 -41.17 0.52
CA GLY A 732 9.87 -41.86 -0.55
C GLY A 732 9.14 -40.95 -1.54
N THR A 733 8.92 -39.69 -1.19
CA THR A 733 8.37 -38.64 -2.06
C THR A 733 9.41 -37.56 -2.32
N ASP A 734 10.00 -37.07 -1.24
CA ASP A 734 10.89 -35.90 -1.20
C ASP A 734 12.34 -36.36 -0.96
N THR A 735 13.33 -35.56 -1.36
CA THR A 735 14.76 -35.96 -1.35
C THR A 735 15.68 -34.81 -0.96
N VAL A 736 16.42 -34.97 0.13
CA VAL A 736 17.55 -34.11 0.49
C VAL A 736 18.84 -34.65 -0.12
N THR A 737 19.63 -33.79 -0.76
CA THR A 737 21.03 -34.05 -1.11
C THR A 737 21.93 -33.22 -0.21
N PHE A 738 22.86 -33.85 0.50
CA PHE A 738 23.74 -33.14 1.44
C PHE A 738 25.22 -33.38 1.15
N SER A 739 26.06 -32.41 1.53
CA SER A 739 27.52 -32.48 1.54
C SER A 739 28.09 -31.65 2.69
N GLU A 740 29.25 -32.04 3.21
CA GLU A 740 29.89 -31.41 4.37
C GLU A 740 28.91 -31.37 5.57
N ILE A 741 28.29 -32.52 5.91
CA ILE A 741 27.41 -32.67 7.09
C ILE A 741 27.94 -33.79 7.99
N GLU A 742 28.21 -33.46 9.25
CA GLU A 742 28.80 -34.38 10.22
C GLU A 742 27.76 -35.25 10.90
N ARG A 743 26.54 -34.72 11.15
CA ARG A 743 25.51 -35.41 11.95
C ARG A 743 24.13 -35.42 11.31
N LEU A 744 23.48 -36.57 11.39
CA LEU A 744 22.05 -36.72 11.10
C LEU A 744 21.28 -37.12 12.36
N ILE A 745 20.17 -36.42 12.63
CA ILE A 745 19.13 -36.84 13.59
C ILE A 745 17.95 -37.31 12.75
N LEU A 746 17.60 -38.59 12.86
CA LEU A 746 16.59 -39.23 12.04
C LEU A 746 15.18 -39.10 12.67
N SER A 747 14.19 -39.69 12.01
CA SER A 747 12.79 -39.54 12.38
C SER A 747 12.44 -40.42 13.60
N GLY A 748 11.21 -40.28 14.10
CA GLY A 748 10.65 -41.24 15.08
C GLY A 748 10.02 -42.49 14.44
N GLN A 749 10.34 -42.79 13.18
CA GLN A 749 9.82 -43.92 12.41
C GLN A 749 10.95 -44.92 12.07
N ALA A 750 10.60 -46.06 11.46
CA ALA A 750 11.58 -47.05 11.05
C ALA A 750 12.43 -46.54 9.87
N ASP A 751 13.70 -46.28 10.14
CA ASP A 751 14.65 -45.65 9.25
C ASP A 751 15.71 -46.65 8.74
N VAL A 752 16.23 -46.41 7.54
CA VAL A 752 17.25 -47.25 6.91
C VAL A 752 18.43 -46.40 6.47
N VAL A 753 19.61 -46.70 6.99
CA VAL A 753 20.86 -46.02 6.65
C VAL A 753 21.83 -46.98 5.96
N ASP A 754 22.30 -46.59 4.77
CA ASP A 754 23.48 -47.19 4.12
C ASP A 754 24.67 -46.23 4.23
N GLY A 755 25.48 -46.42 5.28
CA GLY A 755 26.73 -45.69 5.52
C GLY A 755 27.96 -46.35 4.90
N SER A 756 27.81 -47.41 4.10
CA SER A 756 28.95 -48.23 3.64
C SER A 756 29.95 -47.49 2.73
N ALA A 757 29.58 -46.32 2.21
CA ALA A 757 30.44 -45.45 1.41
C ALA A 757 31.24 -44.44 2.25
N ASP A 758 30.91 -44.25 3.52
CA ASP A 758 31.63 -43.34 4.42
C ASP A 758 32.90 -43.99 5.00
N GLY A 759 33.96 -43.19 5.08
CA GLY A 759 35.21 -43.55 5.73
C GLY A 759 35.72 -42.50 6.72
N GLY A 760 34.97 -41.43 6.98
CA GLY A 760 35.27 -40.38 7.96
C GLY A 760 34.85 -40.76 9.38
N GLY A 761 33.75 -41.49 9.51
CA GLY A 761 33.07 -41.81 10.76
C GLY A 761 31.66 -41.21 10.76
N LEU A 762 30.63 -42.04 10.88
CA LEU A 762 29.23 -41.61 10.90
C LEU A 762 28.83 -41.07 12.27
N SER A 763 28.07 -39.96 12.33
CA SER A 763 27.39 -39.52 13.56
C SER A 763 25.88 -39.53 13.34
N ILE A 764 25.19 -40.51 13.92
CA ILE A 764 23.74 -40.70 13.70
C ILE A 764 23.02 -40.83 15.04
N ASP A 765 21.91 -40.10 15.15
CA ASP A 765 20.88 -40.32 16.16
C ASP A 765 19.65 -40.91 15.45
N ALA A 766 19.38 -42.19 15.67
CA ALA A 766 18.32 -42.92 14.96
C ALA A 766 16.92 -42.56 15.45
N GLY A 767 16.79 -41.94 16.63
CA GLY A 767 15.49 -41.56 17.16
C GLY A 767 14.72 -42.73 17.77
N ALA A 768 13.50 -42.95 17.31
CA ALA A 768 12.70 -44.10 17.73
C ALA A 768 12.25 -44.81 16.47
N GLY A 769 12.00 -46.11 16.50
CA GLY A 769 11.75 -46.81 15.25
C GLY A 769 12.11 -48.28 15.35
N ASP A 770 12.10 -48.99 14.23
CA ASP A 770 12.82 -50.26 14.12
C ASP A 770 13.89 -49.99 13.06
N ASP A 771 15.05 -49.49 13.49
CA ASP A 771 16.00 -48.86 12.58
C ASP A 771 17.04 -49.85 12.07
N THR A 772 17.51 -49.64 10.83
CA THR A 772 18.56 -50.47 10.24
C THR A 772 19.71 -49.61 9.76
N ILE A 773 20.88 -49.75 10.40
CA ILE A 773 22.05 -48.91 10.11
C ILE A 773 23.20 -49.78 9.63
N THR A 774 23.63 -49.57 8.38
CA THR A 774 24.85 -50.18 7.84
C THR A 774 26.04 -49.26 8.09
N MET A 775 27.01 -49.77 8.86
CA MET A 775 28.18 -49.01 9.32
C MET A 775 29.17 -48.71 8.20
N GLY A 776 29.94 -47.65 8.39
CA GLY A 776 31.00 -47.22 7.50
C GLY A 776 32.30 -47.98 7.73
N SER A 777 33.41 -47.39 7.25
CA SER A 777 34.76 -47.88 7.55
C SER A 777 35.53 -46.99 8.54
N GLY A 778 34.94 -45.86 8.95
CA GLY A 778 35.48 -44.93 9.93
C GLY A 778 35.31 -45.45 11.37
N ASP A 779 35.56 -44.55 12.34
CA ASP A 779 35.17 -44.77 13.75
C ASP A 779 33.78 -44.13 13.92
N ASP A 780 32.72 -44.93 13.84
CA ASP A 780 31.34 -44.43 13.80
C ASP A 780 30.77 -44.20 15.23
N SER A 781 29.82 -43.26 15.39
CA SER A 781 29.12 -42.93 16.63
C SER A 781 27.60 -42.94 16.41
N ILE A 782 26.93 -43.98 16.89
CA ILE A 782 25.50 -44.22 16.65
C ILE A 782 24.73 -44.21 17.97
N THR A 783 23.59 -43.52 18.01
CA THR A 783 22.57 -43.64 19.07
C THR A 783 21.34 -44.30 18.47
N LEU A 784 20.88 -45.41 19.05
CA LEU A 784 19.78 -46.21 18.50
C LEU A 784 18.41 -45.78 19.00
N GLY A 785 18.33 -45.36 20.27
CA GLY A 785 17.08 -44.92 20.88
C GLY A 785 16.07 -46.05 21.12
N ASP A 786 14.77 -45.75 20.99
CA ASP A 786 13.69 -46.68 21.32
C ASP A 786 13.32 -47.53 20.10
N GLY A 787 13.52 -48.85 20.15
CA GLY A 787 13.23 -49.67 18.98
C GLY A 787 13.64 -51.13 19.06
N TYR A 788 13.44 -51.84 17.94
CA TYR A 788 14.18 -53.06 17.62
C TYR A 788 15.18 -52.77 16.49
N ASP A 789 16.38 -52.36 16.88
CA ASP A 789 17.33 -51.81 15.91
C ASP A 789 18.35 -52.85 15.45
N GLU A 790 18.79 -52.75 14.19
CA GLU A 790 19.77 -53.64 13.56
C GLU A 790 20.99 -52.84 13.07
N LEU A 791 22.17 -53.13 13.63
CA LEU A 791 23.43 -52.61 13.12
C LEU A 791 24.13 -53.65 12.24
N VAL A 792 24.38 -53.29 11.00
CA VAL A 792 25.07 -54.13 10.02
C VAL A 792 26.55 -53.76 9.98
N LEU A 793 27.40 -54.66 10.50
CA LEU A 793 28.85 -54.45 10.59
C LEU A 793 29.57 -54.84 9.28
N THR A 794 30.53 -54.03 8.85
CA THR A 794 31.29 -54.23 7.60
C THR A 794 32.74 -54.66 7.85
N THR A 795 33.44 -55.14 6.82
CA THR A 795 34.76 -55.81 7.00
C THR A 795 35.95 -54.88 7.25
N SER A 796 35.75 -53.57 7.26
CA SER A 796 36.79 -52.55 7.17
C SER A 796 36.80 -51.55 8.33
N GLY A 797 35.89 -51.68 9.30
CA GLY A 797 35.60 -50.65 10.27
C GLY A 797 36.67 -50.44 11.33
N GLY A 798 36.53 -49.27 11.93
CA GLY A 798 37.39 -48.72 12.95
C GLY A 798 37.01 -49.23 14.34
N ILE A 799 36.92 -48.30 15.27
CA ILE A 799 36.42 -48.52 16.63
C ILE A 799 35.13 -47.73 16.75
N ASP A 800 34.03 -48.41 16.46
CA ASP A 800 32.69 -47.82 16.48
C ASP A 800 32.16 -47.73 17.91
N THR A 801 31.34 -46.73 18.19
CA THR A 801 30.64 -46.52 19.46
C THR A 801 29.14 -46.51 19.23
N VAL A 802 28.44 -47.33 20.01
CA VAL A 802 26.98 -47.41 20.00
C VAL A 802 26.46 -47.08 21.38
N THR A 803 25.57 -46.10 21.42
CA THR A 803 24.83 -45.72 22.62
C THR A 803 23.42 -46.29 22.54
N ASP A 804 22.87 -46.61 23.71
CA ASP A 804 21.51 -47.14 23.90
C ASP A 804 21.25 -48.58 23.43
N PHE A 805 22.29 -49.38 23.19
CA PHE A 805 22.12 -50.80 22.82
C PHE A 805 21.31 -51.61 23.86
N ASN A 806 20.06 -51.91 23.53
CA ASN A 806 19.05 -52.51 24.38
C ASN A 806 19.19 -54.03 24.46
N ILE A 807 19.90 -54.48 25.50
CA ILE A 807 20.09 -55.90 25.83
C ILE A 807 18.89 -56.58 26.52
N SER A 808 17.71 -55.95 26.54
CA SER A 808 16.49 -56.59 27.05
C SER A 808 15.88 -57.52 25.99
N ASP A 809 15.01 -58.42 26.45
CA ASP A 809 14.29 -59.40 25.61
C ASP A 809 12.83 -59.34 26.09
N ASP A 810 12.11 -58.32 25.62
CA ASP A 810 10.75 -58.05 26.07
C ASP A 810 9.70 -58.93 25.38
N ASP A 811 10.01 -59.43 24.18
CA ASP A 811 9.17 -60.31 23.37
C ASP A 811 9.40 -61.81 23.65
N SER A 812 10.46 -62.14 24.40
CA SER A 812 10.87 -63.48 24.82
C SER A 812 11.22 -64.41 23.66
N ASP A 813 11.72 -63.88 22.54
CA ASP A 813 12.14 -64.66 21.38
C ASP A 813 13.57 -65.22 21.50
N GLY A 814 14.31 -64.75 22.52
CA GLY A 814 15.66 -65.16 22.86
C GLY A 814 16.77 -64.32 22.23
N PHE A 815 16.41 -63.23 21.56
CA PHE A 815 17.31 -62.18 21.08
C PHE A 815 17.17 -60.93 21.95
N TYR A 816 18.14 -60.04 21.84
CA TYR A 816 18.01 -58.71 22.41
C TYR A 816 17.11 -57.85 21.51
N ASN A 817 16.53 -56.78 22.05
CA ASN A 817 15.75 -55.85 21.23
C ASN A 817 16.64 -55.29 20.10
N ASP A 818 17.89 -54.96 20.42
CA ASP A 818 18.85 -54.49 19.42
C ASP A 818 19.77 -55.62 18.97
N GLN A 819 20.09 -55.65 17.68
CA GLN A 819 20.79 -56.74 17.01
C GLN A 819 22.04 -56.27 16.27
N LEU A 820 23.03 -57.17 16.19
CA LEU A 820 24.21 -57.00 15.37
C LEU A 820 24.18 -57.99 14.19
N ASP A 821 24.07 -57.48 12.96
CA ASP A 821 24.31 -58.28 11.77
C ASP A 821 25.80 -58.32 11.43
N VAL A 822 26.41 -59.47 11.71
CA VAL A 822 27.82 -59.76 11.39
C VAL A 822 27.98 -60.55 10.09
N SER A 823 26.94 -60.64 9.26
CA SER A 823 26.93 -61.44 8.03
C SER A 823 27.94 -60.93 6.99
N GLY A 824 28.25 -59.63 7.03
CA GLY A 824 29.31 -59.01 6.23
C GLY A 824 30.71 -59.39 6.66
N LEU A 825 30.93 -59.69 7.94
CA LEU A 825 32.26 -59.94 8.50
C LEU A 825 32.87 -61.27 8.05
N ILE A 826 34.20 -61.25 7.78
CA ILE A 826 34.97 -62.41 7.35
C ILE A 826 36.22 -62.63 8.20
N GLY A 827 36.69 -63.87 8.28
CA GLY A 827 37.87 -64.25 9.07
C GLY A 827 37.55 -65.10 10.31
N GLY A 828 36.27 -65.39 10.55
CA GLY A 828 35.80 -66.28 11.59
C GLY A 828 35.97 -67.76 11.27
N THR A 829 35.54 -68.61 12.21
CA THR A 829 35.62 -70.07 12.11
C THR A 829 34.42 -70.71 11.38
N GLY A 830 33.53 -69.88 10.84
CA GLY A 830 32.42 -70.19 9.93
C GLY A 830 32.79 -70.92 8.65
N SER A 831 31.80 -71.61 8.07
CA SER A 831 31.89 -72.01 6.66
C SER A 831 32.01 -70.74 5.81
N GLY A 832 32.99 -70.70 4.89
CA GLY A 832 33.27 -69.51 4.09
C GLY A 832 33.97 -68.37 4.82
N GLY A 833 34.38 -68.56 6.08
CA GLY A 833 35.02 -67.52 6.90
C GLY A 833 34.06 -66.64 7.70
N ALA A 834 32.77 -66.98 7.75
CA ALA A 834 31.78 -66.22 8.53
C ALA A 834 32.11 -66.17 10.03
N VAL A 835 31.76 -65.06 10.67
CA VAL A 835 31.94 -64.85 12.12
C VAL A 835 30.87 -65.59 12.94
N ARG A 836 31.27 -66.10 14.11
CA ARG A 836 30.42 -66.78 15.09
C ARG A 836 30.71 -66.25 16.50
N THR A 837 29.87 -66.59 17.48
CA THR A 837 30.05 -66.17 18.88
C THR A 837 31.40 -66.57 19.49
N GLN A 838 32.00 -67.66 19.02
CA GLN A 838 33.32 -68.11 19.48
C GLN A 838 34.50 -67.31 18.90
N ASP A 839 34.24 -66.49 17.88
CA ASP A 839 35.25 -65.71 17.16
C ASP A 839 35.36 -64.27 17.69
N VAL A 840 34.40 -63.84 18.53
CA VAL A 840 34.34 -62.49 19.11
C VAL A 840 34.96 -62.50 20.51
N SER A 841 35.84 -61.54 20.79
CA SER A 841 36.35 -61.31 22.14
C SER A 841 35.74 -60.08 22.75
N VAL A 842 35.24 -60.19 23.99
CA VAL A 842 34.66 -59.08 24.75
C VAL A 842 35.63 -58.67 25.85
N SER A 843 35.94 -57.38 25.91
CA SER A 843 36.80 -56.76 26.93
C SER A 843 36.17 -55.49 27.48
N ASP A 844 36.84 -54.87 28.46
CA ASP A 844 36.48 -53.57 29.02
C ASP A 844 37.27 -52.49 28.27
N ASP A 845 36.59 -51.45 27.81
CA ASP A 845 37.20 -50.31 27.11
C ASP A 845 38.08 -49.42 28.00
N GLY A 846 38.06 -49.65 29.32
CA GLY A 846 38.75 -48.84 30.33
C GLY A 846 37.83 -47.88 31.08
N PHE A 847 36.59 -47.71 30.64
CA PHE A 847 35.56 -46.87 31.25
C PHE A 847 34.37 -47.69 31.79
N GLY A 848 34.38 -49.01 31.58
CA GLY A 848 33.36 -49.94 32.07
C GLY A 848 32.38 -50.41 30.99
N ASN A 849 32.59 -50.03 29.74
CA ASN A 849 31.75 -50.44 28.60
C ASN A 849 32.30 -51.72 27.94
N ALA A 850 31.43 -52.44 27.25
CA ALA A 850 31.77 -53.65 26.52
C ALA A 850 32.42 -53.30 25.18
N LEU A 851 33.70 -53.64 25.03
CA LEU A 851 34.41 -53.60 23.76
C LEU A 851 34.39 -55.00 23.11
N LEU A 852 33.62 -55.15 22.05
CA LEU A 852 33.57 -56.34 21.20
C LEU A 852 34.63 -56.22 20.12
N THR A 853 35.50 -57.22 19.98
CA THR A 853 36.50 -57.29 18.91
C THR A 853 36.19 -58.48 18.03
N PHE A 854 36.01 -58.23 16.74
CA PHE A 854 35.70 -59.25 15.75
C PHE A 854 36.94 -59.66 14.94
N PRO A 855 36.92 -60.83 14.28
CA PRO A 855 37.97 -61.19 13.34
C PRO A 855 38.00 -60.20 12.17
N GLY A 856 39.20 -59.70 11.84
CA GLY A 856 39.38 -58.74 10.74
C GLY A 856 39.92 -57.39 11.20
N GLY A 857 39.67 -56.99 12.44
CA GLY A 857 40.15 -55.72 13.01
C GLY A 857 39.03 -54.91 13.68
N GLU A 858 37.82 -55.09 13.16
CA GLU A 858 36.55 -54.45 13.58
C GLU A 858 36.32 -54.48 15.09
N GLN A 859 35.94 -53.33 15.64
CA GLN A 859 35.73 -53.13 17.07
C GLN A 859 34.50 -52.29 17.33
N LEU A 860 33.69 -52.74 18.29
CA LEU A 860 32.45 -52.07 18.66
C LEU A 860 32.41 -51.86 20.18
N VAL A 861 32.28 -50.60 20.61
CA VAL A 861 32.05 -50.19 21.98
C VAL A 861 30.55 -50.03 22.19
N LEU A 862 29.97 -50.85 23.06
CA LEU A 862 28.58 -50.70 23.49
C LEU A 862 28.53 -49.85 24.76
N GLN A 863 28.35 -48.55 24.61
CA GLN A 863 28.32 -47.59 25.70
C GLN A 863 27.10 -47.82 26.59
N GLY A 864 27.32 -47.99 27.90
CA GLY A 864 26.27 -48.33 28.87
C GLY A 864 26.05 -49.83 29.09
N VAL A 865 26.62 -50.71 28.25
CA VAL A 865 26.58 -52.16 28.44
C VAL A 865 27.89 -52.64 29.07
N ALA A 866 27.85 -53.23 30.26
CA ALA A 866 29.08 -53.75 30.88
C ALA A 866 29.56 -55.06 30.21
N PRO A 867 30.88 -55.35 30.15
CA PRO A 867 31.41 -56.56 29.53
C PRO A 867 30.80 -57.88 30.04
N ALA A 868 30.40 -57.93 31.32
CA ALA A 868 29.76 -59.10 31.91
C ALA A 868 28.33 -59.37 31.38
N GLN A 869 27.68 -58.36 30.80
CA GLN A 869 26.33 -58.45 30.25
C GLN A 869 26.30 -59.02 28.83
N ILE A 870 27.44 -59.04 28.12
CA ILE A 870 27.51 -59.48 26.72
C ILE A 870 28.71 -60.40 26.38
N SER A 871 29.34 -61.06 27.36
CA SER A 871 30.58 -61.84 27.11
C SER A 871 30.41 -63.35 26.87
N SER A 872 29.24 -63.93 27.16
CA SER A 872 29.02 -65.38 26.95
C SER A 872 28.54 -65.68 25.53
N HIS A 873 28.76 -66.91 25.05
CA HIS A 873 28.27 -67.33 23.73
C HIS A 873 26.75 -67.25 23.59
N ALA A 874 25.99 -67.36 24.70
CA ALA A 874 24.55 -67.20 24.67
C ALA A 874 24.17 -65.71 24.54
N GLN A 875 24.83 -64.82 25.28
CA GLN A 875 24.59 -63.37 25.20
C GLN A 875 25.01 -62.80 23.84
N LEU A 876 26.16 -63.20 23.30
CA LEU A 876 26.60 -62.82 21.96
C LEU A 876 25.65 -63.37 20.87
N HIS A 877 25.06 -64.55 21.09
CA HIS A 877 24.03 -65.07 20.18
C HIS A 877 22.73 -64.31 20.28
N SER A 878 22.34 -63.89 21.49
CA SER A 878 21.17 -63.03 21.69
C SER A 878 21.37 -61.66 21.07
N ALA A 879 22.60 -61.16 20.96
CA ALA A 879 22.94 -59.95 20.21
C ALA A 879 23.07 -60.17 18.67
N GLY A 880 22.52 -61.25 18.11
CA GLY A 880 22.51 -61.51 16.66
C GLY A 880 23.64 -62.41 16.09
N ILE A 881 24.68 -62.76 16.86
CA ILE A 881 25.86 -63.48 16.31
C ILE A 881 25.61 -65.03 16.16
N PRO A 882 25.82 -65.66 14.98
CA PRO A 882 25.38 -67.06 14.71
C PRO A 882 26.09 -68.27 15.44
N CYS A 883 25.40 -69.44 15.50
CA CYS A 883 25.93 -70.80 15.87
C CYS A 883 25.38 -71.99 14.96
N PHE A 884 26.13 -73.10 14.65
CA PHE A 884 26.03 -73.96 13.40
C PHE A 884 25.29 -75.37 13.34
N THR A 885 24.97 -75.92 12.10
CA THR A 885 25.01 -77.36 11.53
C THR A 885 25.23 -77.48 9.98
N PRO A 886 25.69 -78.60 9.31
CA PRO A 886 24.99 -79.79 8.72
C PRO A 886 25.78 -81.16 8.75
N ASP A 887 26.52 -81.44 9.83
CA ASP A 887 27.56 -82.49 9.91
C ASP A 887 27.17 -83.85 10.53
N VAL A 888 25.88 -84.23 10.49
CA VAL A 888 25.34 -85.43 11.17
C VAL A 888 25.77 -86.75 10.49
N ALA A 889 26.38 -87.67 11.23
CA ALA A 889 26.98 -88.94 10.78
C ALA A 889 26.09 -90.17 11.03
N LEU A 890 25.95 -91.01 9.99
CA LEU A 890 25.12 -92.22 9.96
C LEU A 890 25.96 -93.49 10.00
N ALA A 891 25.51 -94.51 10.75
CA ALA A 891 26.18 -95.80 10.83
C ALA A 891 25.96 -96.65 9.57
N THR A 892 27.04 -96.97 8.85
CA THR A 892 27.01 -97.78 7.62
C THR A 892 27.97 -98.96 7.70
N LYS A 893 27.86 -99.94 6.78
CA LYS A 893 28.79 -101.08 6.70
C LYS A 893 30.26 -100.65 6.50
N ARG A 894 30.50 -99.45 5.98
CA ARG A 894 31.84 -98.88 5.74
C ARG A 894 32.30 -97.87 6.80
N GLY A 895 31.58 -97.75 7.92
CA GLY A 895 31.87 -96.80 9.01
C GLY A 895 30.83 -95.69 9.13
N ALA A 896 31.04 -94.74 10.04
CA ALA A 896 30.19 -93.57 10.17
C ALA A 896 30.40 -92.62 8.98
N VAL A 897 29.33 -92.24 8.28
CA VAL A 897 29.37 -91.41 7.07
C VAL A 897 28.41 -90.23 7.24
N PRO A 898 28.82 -88.97 7.00
CA PRO A 898 27.93 -87.82 7.05
C PRO A 898 26.72 -87.99 6.11
N ALA A 899 25.53 -87.58 6.56
CA ALA A 899 24.29 -87.76 5.81
C ALA A 899 24.37 -87.14 4.40
N GLY A 900 25.05 -85.99 4.25
CA GLY A 900 25.29 -85.34 2.95
C GLY A 900 26.10 -86.18 1.94
N GLN A 901 26.79 -87.24 2.37
CA GLN A 901 27.69 -88.07 1.56
C GLN A 901 27.16 -89.51 1.30
N ILE A 902 25.96 -89.85 1.76
CA ILE A 902 25.32 -91.16 1.50
C ILE A 902 24.85 -91.26 0.04
N GLN A 903 25.06 -92.42 -0.59
CA GLN A 903 24.66 -92.72 -1.97
C GLN A 903 23.71 -93.93 -2.05
N VAL A 904 22.92 -94.00 -3.12
CA VAL A 904 22.09 -95.19 -3.43
C VAL A 904 22.98 -96.43 -3.54
N GLY A 905 22.60 -97.50 -2.84
CA GLY A 905 23.37 -98.74 -2.69
C GLY A 905 24.27 -98.80 -1.45
N ASP A 906 24.49 -97.69 -0.74
CA ASP A 906 25.14 -97.73 0.58
C ASP A 906 24.32 -98.59 1.54
N LEU A 907 25.01 -99.35 2.40
CA LEU A 907 24.38 -100.28 3.33
C LEU A 907 24.29 -99.66 4.73
N LEU A 908 23.11 -99.17 5.11
CA LEU A 908 22.84 -98.60 6.42
C LEU A 908 22.68 -99.70 7.46
N GLN A 909 23.27 -99.50 8.65
CA GLN A 909 23.02 -100.38 9.78
C GLN A 909 21.62 -100.09 10.34
N THR A 910 20.73 -101.08 10.31
CA THR A 910 19.39 -100.98 10.89
C THR A 910 19.30 -101.73 12.22
N ALA A 911 18.34 -101.35 13.06
CA ALA A 911 18.11 -101.98 14.36
C ALA A 911 17.49 -103.38 14.24
N ASP A 912 16.63 -103.60 13.24
CA ASP A 912 15.80 -104.82 13.17
C ASP A 912 16.25 -105.82 12.10
N ASN A 913 16.77 -105.33 10.95
CA ASN A 913 16.97 -106.14 9.75
C ASN A 913 18.43 -106.19 9.28
N GLY A 914 19.39 -105.80 10.12
CA GLY A 914 20.81 -105.78 9.78
C GLY A 914 21.16 -104.69 8.77
N PHE A 915 22.11 -104.94 7.86
CA PHE A 915 22.52 -103.95 6.86
C PHE A 915 21.55 -103.91 5.68
N GLN A 916 20.87 -102.78 5.49
CA GLN A 916 19.88 -102.57 4.42
C GLN A 916 20.36 -101.56 3.38
N PRO A 917 20.15 -101.80 2.08
CA PRO A 917 20.58 -100.90 1.02
C PRO A 917 19.71 -99.65 0.96
N VAL A 918 20.35 -98.49 0.83
CA VAL A 918 19.66 -97.25 0.45
C VAL A 918 19.19 -97.37 -0.99
N ILE A 919 17.89 -97.24 -1.21
CA ILE A 919 17.28 -97.32 -2.55
C ILE A 919 17.00 -95.94 -3.16
N TRP A 920 17.01 -94.89 -2.34
CA TRP A 920 16.85 -93.50 -2.80
C TRP A 920 17.40 -92.49 -1.79
N VAL A 921 17.95 -91.38 -2.29
CA VAL A 921 18.48 -90.24 -1.52
C VAL A 921 17.90 -88.95 -2.08
N GLY A 922 17.16 -88.19 -1.27
CA GLY A 922 16.64 -86.89 -1.64
C GLY A 922 17.28 -85.78 -0.81
N LYS A 923 17.57 -84.64 -1.44
CA LYS A 923 18.04 -83.44 -0.73
C LYS A 923 17.08 -82.27 -0.98
N ARG A 924 16.80 -81.51 0.07
CA ARG A 924 16.08 -80.24 -0.01
C ARG A 924 16.87 -79.18 0.71
N THR A 925 17.30 -78.18 -0.04
CA THR A 925 17.92 -76.96 0.47
C THR A 925 16.84 -75.90 0.58
N LEU A 926 16.70 -75.31 1.76
CA LEU A 926 15.75 -74.24 2.06
C LEU A 926 16.51 -72.93 2.17
N ALA A 927 16.15 -71.97 1.33
CA ALA A 927 16.70 -70.63 1.40
C ALA A 927 16.22 -69.92 2.67
N PRO A 928 16.97 -68.95 3.20
CA PRO A 928 16.59 -68.26 4.43
C PRO A 928 15.25 -67.53 4.29
N SER A 929 14.97 -66.90 3.14
CA SER A 929 13.67 -66.30 2.83
C SER A 929 12.50 -67.30 2.90
N GLU A 930 12.71 -68.57 2.54
CA GLU A 930 11.69 -69.62 2.68
C GLU A 930 11.50 -70.05 4.15
N LEU A 931 12.57 -70.00 4.96
CA LEU A 931 12.53 -70.30 6.41
C LEU A 931 11.91 -69.17 7.24
N SER A 932 12.03 -67.92 6.78
CA SER A 932 11.35 -66.75 7.36
C SER A 932 9.85 -66.79 7.06
N GLN A 933 9.45 -67.05 5.80
CA GLN A 933 8.03 -67.19 5.42
C GLN A 933 7.36 -68.46 5.98
N LYS A 934 8.12 -69.50 6.31
CA LYS A 934 7.59 -70.80 6.82
C LYS A 934 8.32 -71.27 8.08
N PRO A 935 8.10 -70.64 9.25
CA PRO A 935 8.80 -70.96 10.50
C PRO A 935 8.66 -72.42 10.96
N HIS A 936 7.57 -73.10 10.54
CA HIS A 936 7.33 -74.50 10.83
C HIS A 936 8.27 -75.49 10.11
N LEU A 937 9.16 -75.01 9.24
CA LEU A 937 10.21 -75.78 8.55
C LEU A 937 11.61 -75.58 9.14
N ARG A 938 11.78 -74.66 10.10
CA ARG A 938 13.07 -74.37 10.77
C ARG A 938 13.54 -75.58 11.58
N PRO A 939 14.83 -75.95 11.53
CA PRO A 939 15.34 -77.19 12.12
C PRO A 939 15.30 -77.18 13.65
N TYR A 940 15.40 -78.37 14.27
CA TYR A 940 15.52 -78.56 15.72
C TYR A 940 16.88 -79.19 16.05
N CYS A 941 17.62 -78.60 16.98
CA CYS A 941 18.90 -79.13 17.46
C CYS A 941 18.65 -80.08 18.63
N ILE A 942 19.16 -81.30 18.54
CA ILE A 942 19.20 -82.26 19.64
C ILE A 942 20.63 -82.31 20.17
N THR A 943 20.83 -82.01 21.45
CA THR A 943 22.17 -81.88 22.04
C THR A 943 22.58 -83.10 22.86
N PRO A 944 23.89 -83.40 23.02
CA PRO A 944 24.40 -84.52 23.84
C PRO A 944 23.97 -84.49 25.32
N GLY A 945 23.50 -83.34 25.82
CA GLY A 945 23.02 -83.18 27.20
C GLY A 945 21.56 -83.59 27.43
N GLY A 946 20.82 -83.90 26.36
CA GLY A 946 19.39 -84.19 26.41
C GLY A 946 19.00 -85.64 26.68
N ILE A 947 17.70 -85.91 26.63
CA ILE A 947 17.08 -87.21 26.94
C ILE A 947 17.63 -88.33 26.05
N LEU A 948 17.94 -88.02 24.79
CA LEU A 948 18.50 -88.99 23.84
C LEU A 948 20.03 -88.98 23.79
N ALA A 949 20.69 -87.92 24.26
CA ALA A 949 22.15 -87.78 24.37
C ALA A 949 22.95 -88.30 23.15
N PRO A 950 22.78 -87.74 21.93
CA PRO A 950 23.62 -88.10 20.78
C PRO A 950 25.10 -87.84 21.03
N GLU A 951 25.96 -88.58 20.31
CA GLU A 951 27.42 -88.42 20.41
C GLU A 951 27.88 -87.00 20.05
N ARG A 952 27.13 -86.31 19.17
CA ARG A 952 27.31 -84.90 18.79
C ARG A 952 25.94 -84.23 18.56
N PRO A 953 25.83 -82.89 18.67
CA PRO A 953 24.58 -82.21 18.35
C PRO A 953 24.07 -82.52 16.94
N MET A 954 22.75 -82.71 16.79
CA MET A 954 22.09 -83.04 15.53
C MET A 954 21.04 -81.99 15.19
N LEU A 955 21.17 -81.27 14.05
CA LEU A 955 20.04 -80.53 13.50
C LEU A 955 19.19 -81.41 12.61
N LEU A 956 17.90 -81.42 12.90
CA LEU A 956 16.91 -82.29 12.29
C LEU A 956 15.71 -81.49 11.84
N SER A 957 14.99 -81.98 10.83
CA SER A 957 13.71 -81.36 10.46
C SER A 957 12.69 -81.52 11.60
N PRO A 958 11.73 -80.60 11.78
CA PRO A 958 10.76 -80.65 12.87
C PRO A 958 10.00 -81.97 12.99
N GLN A 959 9.71 -82.60 11.85
CA GLN A 959 8.96 -83.85 11.76
C GLN A 959 9.84 -85.11 11.75
N HIS A 960 11.17 -84.96 11.71
CA HIS A 960 12.12 -86.07 11.75
C HIS A 960 11.92 -86.87 13.03
N ARG A 961 11.83 -88.20 12.93
CA ARG A 961 11.55 -89.03 14.10
C ARG A 961 12.77 -89.73 14.66
N LEU A 962 12.82 -89.69 15.98
CA LEU A 962 13.81 -90.32 16.83
C LEU A 962 13.13 -91.40 17.65
N LEU A 963 13.87 -92.45 17.95
CA LEU A 963 13.34 -93.59 18.66
C LEU A 963 13.49 -93.41 20.16
N VAL A 964 12.37 -93.47 20.87
CA VAL A 964 12.32 -93.44 22.33
C VAL A 964 11.79 -94.75 22.89
N ASN A 965 12.26 -95.11 24.08
CA ASN A 965 11.83 -96.30 24.80
C ASN A 965 11.91 -96.06 26.32
N ARG A 966 11.52 -97.07 27.10
CA ARG A 966 11.49 -97.02 28.58
C ARG A 966 12.81 -96.59 29.23
N LYS A 967 13.98 -96.84 28.62
CA LYS A 967 15.28 -96.51 29.21
C LYS A 967 15.57 -95.01 29.23
N HIS A 968 14.96 -94.23 28.35
CA HIS A 968 15.23 -92.80 28.21
C HIS A 968 14.48 -91.93 29.25
N PHE A 969 13.40 -92.45 29.84
CA PHE A 969 12.52 -91.67 30.72
C PHE A 969 12.46 -92.18 32.18
N ASP A 970 13.35 -93.12 32.54
CA ASP A 970 13.59 -93.69 33.88
C ASP A 970 12.35 -94.06 34.74
N ARG A 971 11.19 -94.34 34.11
CA ARG A 971 9.88 -94.61 34.78
C ARG A 971 8.98 -95.55 33.95
N GLU A 972 7.89 -96.06 34.55
CA GLU A 972 6.86 -96.84 33.84
C GLU A 972 6.13 -95.99 32.78
N THR A 973 6.72 -95.85 31.59
CA THR A 973 6.07 -95.14 30.47
C THR A 973 4.92 -95.98 29.88
N PRO A 974 3.83 -95.35 29.42
CA PRO A 974 2.64 -96.04 28.92
C PRO A 974 2.82 -96.62 27.50
N PHE A 975 4.02 -96.58 26.93
CA PHE A 975 4.32 -97.03 25.57
C PHE A 975 5.60 -97.88 25.50
N SER A 976 5.64 -98.78 24.51
CA SER A 976 6.85 -99.53 24.13
C SER A 976 7.78 -98.67 23.27
N GLU A 977 8.82 -99.25 22.68
CA GLU A 977 9.65 -98.59 21.66
C GLU A 977 8.79 -97.91 20.58
N SER A 978 8.90 -96.58 20.49
CA SER A 978 8.01 -95.69 19.73
C SER A 978 8.79 -94.51 19.13
N PHE A 979 8.24 -93.90 18.09
CA PHE A 979 8.83 -92.70 17.46
C PHE A 979 8.30 -91.40 18.10
N ILE A 980 9.19 -90.46 18.38
CA ILE A 980 8.88 -89.06 18.73
C ILE A 980 9.50 -88.14 17.67
N SER A 981 8.84 -87.07 17.26
CA SER A 981 9.45 -86.11 16.32
C SER A 981 10.39 -85.14 17.03
N ALA A 982 11.38 -84.59 16.34
CA ALA A 982 12.32 -83.61 16.91
C ALA A 982 11.60 -82.42 17.56
N LYS A 983 10.56 -81.90 16.92
CA LYS A 983 9.68 -80.87 17.50
C LYS A 983 8.99 -81.28 18.80
N MET A 984 8.49 -82.51 18.88
CA MET A 984 7.81 -83.00 20.09
C MET A 984 8.80 -83.38 21.20
N LEU A 985 10.01 -83.78 20.83
CA LEU A 985 11.09 -84.02 21.78
C LEU A 985 11.51 -82.71 22.46
N ALA A 986 11.62 -81.63 21.69
CA ALA A 986 11.90 -80.29 22.21
C ALA A 986 10.84 -79.75 23.19
N GLU A 987 9.59 -80.25 23.13
CA GLU A 987 8.56 -79.88 24.12
C GLU A 987 8.82 -80.50 25.50
N ILE A 988 9.56 -81.62 25.58
CA ILE A 988 9.80 -82.38 26.83
C ILE A 988 11.27 -82.47 27.23
N ASP A 989 12.16 -81.89 26.42
CA ASP A 989 13.60 -81.86 26.61
C ASP A 989 14.09 -80.46 26.25
N GLU A 990 14.22 -79.60 27.27
CA GLU A 990 14.62 -78.19 27.11
C GLU A 990 16.00 -78.03 26.45
N SER A 991 16.84 -79.08 26.49
CA SER A 991 18.14 -79.09 25.80
C SER A 991 18.03 -79.31 24.29
N SER A 992 16.83 -79.63 23.80
CA SER A 992 16.49 -79.74 22.39
C SER A 992 15.58 -78.59 21.99
N ARG A 993 15.97 -77.75 21.01
CA ARG A 993 15.20 -76.54 20.66
C ARG A 993 15.12 -76.30 19.16
N GLN A 994 14.09 -75.56 18.74
CA GLN A 994 14.03 -75.05 17.36
C GLN A 994 15.16 -74.03 17.18
N VAL A 995 15.85 -74.09 16.04
CA VAL A 995 16.98 -73.21 15.74
C VAL A 995 16.64 -72.41 14.49
N ILE A 996 16.83 -71.10 14.58
CA ILE A 996 16.56 -70.15 13.52
C ILE A 996 17.87 -69.91 12.75
N PHE A 997 17.79 -69.92 11.42
CA PHE A 997 18.92 -69.71 10.52
C PHE A 997 18.55 -68.59 9.55
N PRO A 998 18.60 -67.32 9.99
CA PRO A 998 18.01 -66.20 9.26
C PRO A 998 18.72 -65.89 7.94
N HIS A 999 20.00 -66.30 7.76
CA HIS A 999 20.77 -66.07 6.53
C HIS A 999 21.50 -67.32 5.98
N GLN A 1000 21.31 -68.50 6.58
CA GLN A 1000 21.94 -69.74 6.11
C GLN A 1000 20.95 -70.68 5.44
N GLU A 1001 21.32 -71.21 4.26
CA GLU A 1001 20.54 -72.25 3.61
C GLU A 1001 20.60 -73.57 4.41
N ILE A 1002 19.45 -74.15 4.73
CA ILE A 1002 19.38 -75.43 5.45
C ILE A 1002 19.13 -76.57 4.47
N THR A 1003 20.06 -77.52 4.41
CA THR A 1003 19.92 -78.72 3.58
C THR A 1003 19.48 -79.92 4.41
N TYR A 1004 18.24 -80.37 4.21
CA TYR A 1004 17.74 -81.64 4.74
C TYR A 1004 18.03 -82.79 3.78
N VAL A 1005 18.57 -83.89 4.32
CA VAL A 1005 18.84 -85.12 3.57
C VAL A 1005 17.84 -86.21 3.99
N HIS A 1006 17.12 -86.75 3.02
CA HIS A 1006 16.16 -87.84 3.18
C HIS A 1006 16.71 -89.13 2.53
N LEU A 1007 16.55 -90.27 3.19
CA LEU A 1007 17.10 -91.55 2.76
C LEU A 1007 16.02 -92.64 2.84
N MET A 1008 15.82 -93.43 1.78
CA MET A 1008 14.87 -94.54 1.76
C MET A 1008 15.57 -95.89 1.62
N THR A 1009 14.96 -96.92 2.21
CA THR A 1009 15.30 -98.35 2.14
C THR A 1009 14.11 -99.14 1.57
N GLU A 1010 14.24 -100.45 1.31
CA GLU A 1010 13.13 -101.28 0.75
C GLU A 1010 11.88 -101.30 1.64
N HIS A 1011 12.07 -101.20 2.94
CA HIS A 1011 11.03 -100.98 3.94
C HIS A 1011 11.41 -99.80 4.83
N HIS A 1012 10.47 -99.26 5.60
CA HIS A 1012 10.80 -98.28 6.63
C HIS A 1012 11.65 -98.92 7.72
N GLU A 1013 12.80 -98.33 8.03
CA GLU A 1013 13.78 -98.89 8.94
C GLU A 1013 14.10 -97.92 10.10
N VAL A 1014 14.65 -98.48 11.18
CA VAL A 1014 15.30 -97.71 12.24
C VAL A 1014 16.81 -97.82 12.01
N VAL A 1015 17.49 -96.70 11.81
CA VAL A 1015 18.94 -96.58 11.60
C VAL A 1015 19.61 -95.86 12.76
N PHE A 1016 20.94 -95.80 12.78
CA PHE A 1016 21.69 -95.09 13.81
C PHE A 1016 22.37 -93.83 13.25
N ALA A 1017 22.13 -92.69 13.88
CA ALA A 1017 22.66 -91.37 13.55
C ALA A 1017 23.28 -90.75 14.81
N GLU A 1018 24.58 -90.41 14.80
CA GLU A 1018 25.34 -89.96 15.99
C GLU A 1018 25.12 -90.86 17.22
N GLY A 1019 25.10 -92.18 17.00
CA GLY A 1019 24.85 -93.18 18.05
C GLY A 1019 23.38 -93.38 18.45
N ILE A 1020 22.44 -92.54 17.96
CA ILE A 1020 21.02 -92.58 18.34
C ILE A 1020 20.17 -93.25 17.27
N ALA A 1021 19.19 -94.05 17.71
CA ALA A 1021 18.25 -94.70 16.82
C ALA A 1021 17.24 -93.68 16.23
N SER A 1022 17.17 -93.61 14.91
CA SER A 1022 16.39 -92.65 14.13
C SER A 1022 15.72 -93.31 12.92
N GLU A 1023 14.68 -92.71 12.36
CA GLU A 1023 13.96 -93.29 11.21
C GLU A 1023 14.67 -93.06 9.87
N THR A 1024 14.45 -93.98 8.92
CA THR A 1024 14.61 -93.66 7.48
C THR A 1024 13.38 -92.91 6.97
N PHE A 1025 13.46 -92.29 5.79
CA PHE A 1025 12.36 -91.52 5.23
C PHE A 1025 11.16 -92.41 4.92
N TRP A 1026 10.03 -92.15 5.59
CA TRP A 1026 8.73 -92.71 5.24
C TRP A 1026 7.96 -91.74 4.32
N PRO A 1027 7.59 -92.12 3.10
CA PRO A 1027 6.97 -91.25 2.10
C PRO A 1027 5.47 -91.00 2.38
N GLY A 1028 5.15 -90.48 3.56
CA GLY A 1028 3.82 -90.02 3.96
C GLY A 1028 3.36 -88.81 3.12
N PRO A 1029 2.04 -88.51 3.08
CA PRO A 1029 1.53 -87.38 2.30
C PRO A 1029 2.18 -86.04 2.69
N GLU A 1030 2.40 -85.81 3.98
CA GLU A 1030 3.05 -84.60 4.49
C GLU A 1030 4.57 -84.59 4.21
N ALA A 1031 5.22 -85.75 4.26
CA ALA A 1031 6.65 -85.89 4.00
C ALA A 1031 7.01 -85.71 2.51
N ILE A 1032 6.16 -86.21 1.60
CA ILE A 1032 6.30 -86.01 0.16
C ILE A 1032 6.14 -84.53 -0.19
N ARG A 1033 5.14 -83.82 0.38
CA ARG A 1033 4.98 -82.36 0.21
C ARG A 1033 6.19 -81.56 0.75
N GLY A 1034 6.97 -82.18 1.64
CA GLY A 1034 8.22 -81.64 2.17
C GLY A 1034 9.43 -81.77 1.24
N LEU A 1035 9.32 -82.39 0.06
CA LEU A 1035 10.43 -82.52 -0.91
C LEU A 1035 10.49 -81.36 -1.91
N SER A 1036 11.65 -81.14 -2.54
CA SER A 1036 11.79 -80.22 -3.67
C SER A 1036 11.07 -80.78 -4.91
N GLY A 1037 10.66 -79.91 -5.86
CA GLY A 1037 9.98 -80.35 -7.08
C GLY A 1037 10.79 -81.39 -7.89
N LYS A 1038 12.12 -81.22 -7.94
CA LYS A 1038 13.03 -82.17 -8.58
C LYS A 1038 13.14 -83.50 -7.81
N GLY A 1039 13.25 -83.45 -6.48
CA GLY A 1039 13.31 -84.66 -5.65
C GLY A 1039 12.00 -85.46 -5.61
N MET A 1040 10.86 -84.77 -5.73
CA MET A 1040 9.54 -85.40 -5.83
C MET A 1040 9.33 -86.10 -7.17
N GLN A 1041 9.76 -85.46 -8.27
CA GLN A 1041 9.70 -86.07 -9.60
C GLN A 1041 10.56 -87.34 -9.67
N GLU A 1042 11.80 -87.27 -9.19
CA GLU A 1042 12.71 -88.43 -9.13
C GLU A 1042 12.12 -89.58 -8.29
N LEU A 1043 11.52 -89.25 -7.14
CA LEU A 1043 10.88 -90.25 -6.28
C LEU A 1043 9.71 -90.96 -6.99
N PHE A 1044 8.87 -90.22 -7.73
CA PHE A 1044 7.73 -90.79 -8.46
C PHE A 1044 8.13 -91.56 -9.72
N GLU A 1045 9.24 -91.20 -10.36
CA GLU A 1045 9.79 -91.97 -11.48
C GLU A 1045 10.31 -93.34 -10.99
N LEU A 1046 10.98 -93.38 -9.84
CA LEU A 1046 11.51 -94.61 -9.25
C LEU A 1046 10.42 -95.46 -8.58
N PHE A 1047 9.39 -94.84 -8.01
CA PHE A 1047 8.28 -95.51 -7.33
C PHE A 1047 6.91 -94.95 -7.77
N PRO A 1048 6.42 -95.31 -8.97
CA PRO A 1048 5.18 -94.75 -9.53
C PRO A 1048 3.94 -94.97 -8.67
N GLU A 1049 3.91 -96.02 -7.86
CA GLU A 1049 2.80 -96.33 -6.94
C GLU A 1049 2.59 -95.24 -5.87
N LEU A 1050 3.63 -94.47 -5.54
CA LEU A 1050 3.57 -93.36 -4.56
C LEU A 1050 2.89 -92.11 -5.11
N THR A 1051 2.67 -91.99 -6.43
CA THR A 1051 1.97 -90.84 -7.03
C THR A 1051 0.55 -90.67 -6.48
N LYS A 1052 -0.12 -91.78 -6.15
CA LYS A 1052 -1.48 -91.80 -5.55
C LYS A 1052 -1.54 -91.15 -4.17
N VAL A 1053 -0.40 -90.98 -3.50
CA VAL A 1053 -0.29 -90.40 -2.15
C VAL A 1053 -0.32 -88.87 -2.19
N PHE A 1054 0.17 -88.25 -3.28
CA PHE A 1054 0.36 -86.80 -3.40
C PHE A 1054 -0.94 -85.99 -3.23
N GLY A 1055 -2.07 -86.52 -3.72
CA GLY A 1055 -3.39 -85.90 -3.62
C GLY A 1055 -4.21 -86.26 -2.38
N LEU A 1056 -3.65 -87.03 -1.45
CA LEU A 1056 -4.34 -87.48 -0.23
C LEU A 1056 -3.80 -86.74 1.02
N ALA A 1057 -4.59 -86.71 2.09
CA ALA A 1057 -4.19 -86.12 3.36
C ALA A 1057 -4.55 -87.03 4.54
N GLY A 1058 -3.85 -86.87 5.67
CA GLY A 1058 -4.23 -87.49 6.93
C GLY A 1058 -4.26 -89.03 6.89
N ALA A 1059 -5.32 -89.63 7.47
CA ALA A 1059 -5.40 -91.08 7.63
C ALA A 1059 -5.55 -91.84 6.31
N GLN A 1060 -6.23 -91.27 5.31
CA GLN A 1060 -6.42 -91.88 4.00
C GLN A 1060 -5.09 -91.98 3.24
N GLY A 1061 -4.29 -90.90 3.22
CA GLY A 1061 -2.99 -90.91 2.59
C GLY A 1061 -1.98 -91.83 3.30
N ARG A 1062 -2.00 -91.87 4.64
CA ARG A 1062 -1.16 -92.83 5.40
C ARG A 1062 -1.55 -94.29 5.15
N SER A 1063 -2.85 -94.58 5.02
CA SER A 1063 -3.32 -95.92 4.65
C SER A 1063 -2.86 -96.30 3.24
N GLN A 1064 -2.80 -95.35 2.31
CA GLN A 1064 -2.31 -95.59 0.95
C GLN A 1064 -0.82 -95.93 0.95
N VAL A 1065 0.01 -95.18 1.68
CA VAL A 1065 1.46 -95.45 1.81
C VAL A 1065 1.71 -96.82 2.46
N SER A 1066 0.93 -97.16 3.48
CA SER A 1066 1.05 -98.45 4.17
C SER A 1066 0.76 -99.64 3.25
N GLN A 1067 -0.09 -99.46 2.24
CA GLN A 1067 -0.38 -100.48 1.23
C GLN A 1067 0.71 -100.62 0.15
N VAL A 1068 1.43 -99.54 -0.18
CA VAL A 1068 2.37 -99.51 -1.33
C VAL A 1068 3.85 -99.55 -0.93
N TYR A 1069 4.23 -99.00 0.22
CA TYR A 1069 5.61 -98.95 0.74
C TYR A 1069 5.78 -99.72 2.07
N GLY A 1070 4.68 -99.93 2.79
CA GLY A 1070 4.65 -100.67 4.06
C GLY A 1070 4.37 -99.77 5.27
N GLU A 1071 3.99 -100.43 6.37
CA GLU A 1071 3.71 -99.79 7.66
C GLU A 1071 4.97 -99.10 8.25
N LEU A 1072 4.77 -98.16 9.16
CA LEU A 1072 5.86 -97.58 9.93
C LEU A 1072 6.56 -98.65 10.80
N ALA A 1073 7.89 -98.61 10.85
CA ALA A 1073 8.72 -99.52 11.64
C ALA A 1073 8.35 -99.56 13.13
N ARG A 1074 7.89 -98.43 13.68
CA ARG A 1074 7.38 -98.29 15.05
C ARG A 1074 6.19 -97.33 15.08
N ARG A 1075 5.39 -97.41 16.14
CA ARG A 1075 4.27 -96.48 16.36
C ARG A 1075 4.80 -95.08 16.67
N SER A 1076 4.27 -94.05 15.99
CA SER A 1076 4.53 -92.66 16.37
C SER A 1076 3.67 -92.21 17.55
N LEU A 1077 4.29 -91.54 18.51
CA LEU A 1077 3.61 -90.82 19.59
C LEU A 1077 2.87 -89.60 19.04
N LYS A 1078 1.82 -89.19 19.73
CA LYS A 1078 1.06 -87.96 19.47
C LYS A 1078 1.24 -87.01 20.65
N ARG A 1079 1.01 -85.70 20.46
CA ARG A 1079 1.10 -84.68 21.54
C ARG A 1079 0.32 -85.07 22.82
N ARG A 1080 -0.88 -85.65 22.68
CA ARG A 1080 -1.67 -86.17 23.83
C ARG A 1080 -0.99 -87.30 24.61
N ASP A 1081 -0.07 -88.02 23.98
CA ASP A 1081 0.71 -89.10 24.59
C ASP A 1081 1.91 -88.51 25.38
N LEU A 1082 2.22 -87.21 25.24
CA LEU A 1082 3.26 -86.46 25.97
C LEU A 1082 2.75 -85.81 27.26
N THR A 1083 1.45 -85.56 27.40
CA THR A 1083 0.86 -84.94 28.61
C THR A 1083 1.26 -85.62 29.93
N PRO A 1084 1.38 -86.97 30.01
CA PRO A 1084 1.88 -87.63 31.22
C PRO A 1084 3.39 -87.45 31.48
N LEU A 1085 4.15 -86.99 30.48
CA LEU A 1085 5.60 -86.74 30.55
C LEU A 1085 5.93 -85.27 30.90
N LEU A 1086 5.01 -84.34 30.61
CA LEU A 1086 5.14 -82.89 30.81
C LEU A 1086 4.69 -82.37 32.19
N ALA A 1087 4.01 -83.19 33.00
CA ALA A 1087 3.33 -82.77 34.22
C ALA A 1087 4.17 -82.86 35.51
N VAL A 1088 5.50 -82.82 35.42
CA VAL A 1088 6.42 -82.72 36.58
C VAL A 1088 7.57 -81.80 36.24
#